data_AF-A0AAU5HIC7-F1
#
_entry.id   AF-A0AAU5HIC7-F1
#
_cell.length_a   1.000
_cell.length_b   1.000
_cell.length_c   1.000
_cell.angle_alpha   90.00
_cell.angle_beta   90.00
_cell.angle_gamma   90.00
#
_symmetry.space_group_name_H-M   'P 1'
#
loop_
_entity.id
_entity.type
_entity.pdbx_description
1 polymer ?
#
loop_
_entity_poly.entity_id
_entity_poly.type
_entity_poly.pdbx_seq_one_letter_code
_entity_poly.pdbx_strand_id
1 'polypeptide(L)'
;MTTTMPDHGGLPQEESDRPWTDPALPVADRVEALLARLTLPEKVAQLSSTWEDIEADGPEVAPGSNHFGRVGDLDETARHGLGQLTRPYGTLPRPALEHARLLARHQQQVVAQSRFDIPAMAHDECLTGFTAYGATIYPTSLGMAATFDPALIRRVGEAIGSDMAEAGVHQGLSPVVDVIRDYRWGRCEETYGEDPYLVGELAEAYVTGLQSAGVYATLKHFAGYSASMGGRNHAPVHAGRRELFDVILPPFERLVAAGVRSVMNSYAEIDGEAPAASRWLLTEVLREAWGFEGTVVSDYWSLPFLVNAHRVAADLPAAGALALRAGMDVELPDQRGFGNALVQAVEQGMVDEEFVDRAVRRVLRQKVDLGLLDADWDPRPPALRAGELDLDKPVSRQLAHAVAQSSAVLLSNDGALPLPTTGRIALIGPCADDVRTMFGCYSFPNHVLAERDDLGDGVEAVSLRHALTAELPDVEWEFTQGCPIREADRSGIATAVVASAGADLTVLAVGDKAGMFGIGTSGEGCDVEDLLLPGVQEELIEAVLATGRPVVLIVSSGRPYAVGRFASTAAAMVQVFLPGEEGGRAVAQLLAGKANFSGKLPVQIPTTPGGQPYTYLHAPLGDRQSWLSNLDPTPAFPFGHGLSYTTFETDGLGVDRELVPVDGEFTVSVRVRNTGAVAGAETVQLYAIDPVAQVTRPVRSLLGFAKVALEPCERATVRFHVHTDRLAFTGLAGTRVVEPGEILLEAGSSSLDTPVRGAIRLVGEERDAAVLRHHAVPVSVERE
;
A
#
# COMPACT_ATOMS: atom_id res chain seq x y z
N MET A 1 22.90 -0.94 -36.92
CA MET A 1 23.47 0.34 -37.37
C MET A 1 24.51 0.74 -36.33
N THR A 2 25.71 1.08 -36.78
CA THR A 2 26.88 1.43 -35.96
C THR A 2 26.55 2.53 -34.95
N THR A 3 26.69 2.21 -33.66
CA THR A 3 26.59 3.12 -32.52
C THR A 3 27.74 4.13 -32.61
N THR A 4 27.44 5.36 -33.02
CA THR A 4 28.37 6.49 -32.87
C THR A 4 28.43 6.88 -31.40
N MET A 5 29.63 6.92 -30.83
CA MET A 5 29.85 7.45 -29.48
C MET A 5 29.35 8.90 -29.39
N PRO A 6 28.77 9.33 -28.26
CA PRO A 6 28.35 10.71 -28.05
C PRO A 6 29.53 11.69 -28.19
N ASP A 7 29.28 12.86 -28.79
CA ASP A 7 30.25 13.94 -28.88
C ASP A 7 30.36 14.64 -27.52
N HIS A 8 31.40 14.32 -26.76
CA HIS A 8 31.66 14.93 -25.46
C HIS A 8 32.22 16.35 -25.67
N GLY A 9 31.39 17.37 -25.47
CA GLY A 9 31.81 18.76 -25.49
C GLY A 9 32.92 19.06 -24.47
N GLY A 10 34.18 18.97 -24.89
CA GLY A 10 35.34 19.56 -24.21
C GLY A 10 35.87 18.88 -22.93
N LEU A 11 35.35 17.72 -22.54
CA LEU A 11 35.84 16.97 -21.36
C LEU A 11 37.01 16.03 -21.74
N PRO A 12 38.12 15.98 -20.98
CA PRO A 12 39.23 15.07 -21.27
C PRO A 12 38.80 13.60 -21.05
N GLN A 13 38.83 12.79 -22.11
CA GLN A 13 38.64 11.35 -22.03
C GLN A 13 39.94 10.67 -21.54
N GLU A 14 39.94 10.13 -20.33
CA GLU A 14 40.96 9.16 -19.92
C GLU A 14 40.61 7.78 -20.51
N GLU A 15 41.13 7.50 -21.71
CA GLU A 15 41.13 6.16 -22.30
C GLU A 15 42.25 5.32 -21.65
N SER A 16 41.89 4.30 -20.86
CA SER A 16 42.42 2.93 -21.09
C SER A 16 41.89 1.85 -20.13
N ASP A 17 41.14 2.17 -19.08
CA ASP A 17 40.52 1.13 -18.23
C ASP A 17 39.24 1.62 -17.53
N ARG A 18 38.08 1.08 -17.94
CA ARG A 18 36.75 1.34 -17.36
C ARG A 18 36.22 0.06 -16.68
N PRO A 19 36.82 -0.40 -15.57
CA PRO A 19 36.43 -1.66 -14.93
C PRO A 19 34.98 -1.66 -14.45
N TRP A 20 34.40 -0.49 -14.17
CA TRP A 20 32.98 -0.41 -13.77
C TRP A 20 31.99 -0.80 -14.86
N THR A 21 32.41 -0.93 -16.13
CA THR A 21 31.54 -1.38 -17.22
C THR A 21 31.64 -2.88 -17.53
N ASP A 22 32.54 -3.61 -16.89
CA ASP A 22 32.73 -5.04 -17.11
C ASP A 22 31.85 -5.88 -16.16
N PRO A 23 30.79 -6.54 -16.66
CA PRO A 23 29.93 -7.37 -15.83
C PRO A 23 30.61 -8.63 -15.28
N ALA A 24 31.81 -8.98 -15.76
CA ALA A 24 32.58 -10.10 -15.21
C ALA A 24 33.28 -9.76 -13.89
N LEU A 25 33.41 -8.48 -13.53
CA LEU A 25 34.03 -8.05 -12.28
C LEU A 25 33.03 -8.04 -11.11
N PRO A 26 33.49 -8.28 -9.87
CA PRO A 26 32.64 -8.17 -8.69
C PRO A 26 32.00 -6.77 -8.57
N VAL A 27 30.74 -6.73 -8.13
CA VAL A 27 29.98 -5.47 -7.93
C VAL A 27 30.76 -4.46 -7.09
N ALA A 28 31.36 -4.90 -5.99
CA ALA A 28 32.15 -4.04 -5.12
C ALA A 28 33.33 -3.39 -5.85
N ASP A 29 34.07 -4.15 -6.67
CA ASP A 29 35.23 -3.64 -7.41
C ASP A 29 34.80 -2.62 -8.47
N ARG A 30 33.69 -2.87 -9.16
CA ARG A 30 33.08 -1.94 -10.11
C ARG A 30 32.71 -0.62 -9.43
N VAL A 31 32.06 -0.70 -8.27
CA VAL A 31 31.62 0.48 -7.50
C VAL A 31 32.80 1.30 -6.98
N GLU A 32 33.79 0.68 -6.32
CA GLU A 32 34.95 1.40 -5.79
C GLU A 32 35.78 2.05 -6.90
N ALA A 33 35.94 1.36 -8.04
CA ALA A 33 36.69 1.89 -9.16
C ALA A 33 36.05 3.14 -9.75
N LEU A 34 34.72 3.19 -9.86
CA LEU A 34 34.02 4.38 -10.32
C LEU A 34 34.04 5.49 -9.24
N LEU A 35 33.70 5.15 -7.99
CA LEU A 35 33.65 6.10 -6.88
C LEU A 35 34.96 6.87 -6.70
N ALA A 36 36.10 6.19 -6.81
CA ALA A 36 37.43 6.80 -6.67
C ALA A 36 37.76 7.85 -7.75
N ARG A 37 37.02 7.88 -8.87
CA ARG A 37 37.24 8.80 -9.99
C ARG A 37 36.26 9.98 -10.02
N LEU A 38 35.17 9.89 -9.28
CA LEU A 38 34.17 10.95 -9.18
C LEU A 38 34.69 12.11 -8.34
N THR A 39 34.49 13.33 -8.83
CA THR A 39 34.64 14.56 -8.05
C THR A 39 33.46 14.73 -7.10
N LEU A 40 33.60 15.59 -6.08
CA LEU A 40 32.51 15.87 -5.13
C LEU A 40 31.19 16.29 -5.83
N PRO A 41 31.17 17.20 -6.82
CA PRO A 41 29.93 17.52 -7.53
C PRO A 41 29.32 16.33 -8.31
N GLU A 42 30.16 15.50 -8.95
CA GLU A 42 29.68 14.28 -9.65
C GLU A 42 29.14 13.24 -8.67
N LYS A 43 29.75 13.11 -7.48
CA LYS A 43 29.26 12.26 -6.37
C LYS A 43 27.90 12.75 -5.89
N VAL A 44 27.77 14.03 -5.57
CA VAL A 44 26.51 14.63 -5.09
C VAL A 44 25.41 14.50 -6.14
N ALA A 45 25.73 14.65 -7.43
CA ALA A 45 24.76 14.48 -8.51
C ALA A 45 24.15 13.06 -8.57
N GLN A 46 24.85 12.03 -8.07
CA GLN A 46 24.27 10.68 -7.96
C GLN A 46 23.24 10.55 -6.83
N LEU A 47 23.21 11.48 -5.89
CA LEU A 47 22.33 11.46 -4.72
C LEU A 47 21.04 12.26 -4.94
N SER A 48 20.83 12.80 -6.14
CA SER A 48 19.68 13.64 -6.44
C SER A 48 18.85 13.13 -7.61
N SER A 49 17.70 13.78 -7.79
CA SER A 49 16.78 13.51 -8.88
C SER A 49 16.35 14.81 -9.57
N THR A 50 15.72 14.69 -10.74
CA THR A 50 15.13 15.80 -11.48
C THR A 50 13.72 15.43 -11.94
N TRP A 51 12.77 16.36 -11.79
CA TRP A 51 11.40 16.24 -12.27
C TRP A 51 11.13 17.26 -13.40
N GLU A 52 11.30 16.83 -14.66
CA GLU A 52 11.22 17.71 -15.85
C GLU A 52 9.80 18.20 -16.15
N ASP A 53 8.82 17.29 -16.09
CA ASP A 53 7.47 17.50 -16.60
C ASP A 53 6.51 18.21 -15.61
N ILE A 54 7.03 18.70 -14.48
CA ILE A 54 6.22 19.40 -13.48
C ILE A 54 5.98 20.87 -13.87
N GLU A 55 4.71 21.23 -14.03
CA GLU A 55 4.29 22.61 -14.29
C GLU A 55 4.00 23.34 -12.97
N ALA A 56 4.49 24.58 -12.81
CA ALA A 56 4.35 25.33 -11.56
C ALA A 56 2.89 25.72 -11.22
N ASP A 57 2.04 25.80 -12.24
CA ASP A 57 0.60 26.06 -12.19
C ASP A 57 -0.25 24.83 -12.57
N GLY A 58 0.37 23.64 -12.61
CA GLY A 58 -0.29 22.38 -12.90
C GLY A 58 -1.07 21.79 -11.70
N PRO A 59 -1.77 20.66 -11.90
CA PRO A 59 -2.43 19.95 -10.81
C PRO A 59 -1.42 19.53 -9.72
N GLU A 60 -1.83 19.58 -8.45
CA GLU A 60 -0.98 19.19 -7.33
C GLU A 60 -0.82 17.66 -7.27
N VAL A 61 0.17 17.16 -8.01
CA VAL A 61 0.46 15.72 -8.18
C VAL A 61 1.39 15.15 -7.10
N ALA A 62 1.87 15.98 -6.17
CA ALA A 62 2.63 15.60 -4.97
C ALA A 62 2.61 16.73 -3.93
N PRO A 63 2.88 16.46 -2.63
CA PRO A 63 2.79 17.48 -1.58
C PRO A 63 3.66 18.70 -1.88
N GLY A 64 3.06 19.88 -2.01
CA GLY A 64 3.81 21.12 -2.21
C GLY A 64 4.48 21.26 -3.58
N SER A 65 4.07 20.50 -4.60
CA SER A 65 4.56 20.63 -5.98
C SER A 65 4.48 22.08 -6.48
N ASN A 66 3.36 22.75 -6.17
CA ASN A 66 3.08 24.14 -6.58
C ASN A 66 3.76 25.17 -5.66
N HIS A 67 4.29 24.74 -4.50
CA HIS A 67 4.98 25.62 -3.56
C HIS A 67 6.49 25.66 -3.81
N PHE A 68 7.10 24.49 -4.05
CA PHE A 68 8.54 24.40 -4.25
C PHE A 68 8.93 24.59 -5.71
N GLY A 69 8.18 24.04 -6.66
CA GLY A 69 8.50 24.07 -8.10
C GLY A 69 9.83 23.39 -8.44
N ARG A 70 10.20 23.42 -9.72
CA ARG A 70 11.47 22.85 -10.22
C ARG A 70 12.69 23.70 -9.87
N VAL A 71 13.83 23.06 -9.62
CA VAL A 71 15.12 23.74 -9.37
C VAL A 71 15.71 24.30 -10.67
N GLY A 72 15.63 23.56 -11.77
CA GLY A 72 16.17 23.91 -13.09
C GLY A 72 15.66 22.94 -14.16
N ASP A 73 16.12 23.10 -15.40
CA ASP A 73 15.90 22.09 -16.45
C ASP A 73 16.93 20.95 -16.36
N LEU A 74 16.75 19.91 -17.17
CA LEU A 74 17.64 18.75 -17.17
C LEU A 74 19.08 19.12 -17.57
N ASP A 75 19.29 20.12 -18.42
CA ASP A 75 20.63 20.55 -18.81
C ASP A 75 21.39 21.22 -17.64
N GLU A 76 20.68 22.00 -16.82
CA GLU A 76 21.25 22.57 -15.60
C GLU A 76 21.46 21.52 -14.51
N THR A 77 20.48 20.65 -14.30
CA THR A 77 20.48 19.70 -13.17
C THR A 77 21.38 18.49 -13.41
N ALA A 78 21.50 18.01 -14.64
CA ALA A 78 22.33 16.84 -14.99
C ALA A 78 23.77 17.20 -15.39
N ARG A 79 24.20 18.46 -15.24
CA ARG A 79 25.52 18.97 -15.70
C ARG A 79 26.75 18.20 -15.17
N HIS A 80 26.59 17.42 -14.10
CA HIS A 80 27.61 16.57 -13.49
C HIS A 80 27.19 15.08 -13.46
N GLY A 81 26.22 14.71 -14.30
CA GLY A 81 25.44 13.47 -14.20
C GLY A 81 24.18 13.65 -13.34
N LEU A 82 23.42 12.56 -13.14
CA LEU A 82 22.20 12.54 -12.33
C LEU A 82 21.97 11.16 -11.69
N GLY A 83 21.42 11.15 -10.48
CA GLY A 83 21.03 9.96 -9.75
C GLY A 83 19.80 9.32 -10.35
N GLN A 84 18.66 10.04 -10.34
CA GLN A 84 17.36 9.54 -10.79
C GLN A 84 16.56 10.55 -11.64
N LEU A 85 15.72 10.04 -12.54
CA LEU A 85 14.68 10.77 -13.26
C LEU A 85 13.34 10.50 -12.58
N THR A 86 12.69 11.58 -12.14
CA THR A 86 11.45 11.54 -11.37
C THR A 86 10.22 11.48 -12.27
N ARG A 87 9.35 10.49 -12.03
CA ARG A 87 8.01 10.33 -12.61
C ARG A 87 7.93 10.55 -14.13
N PRO A 88 8.71 9.80 -14.93
CA PRO A 88 8.72 9.96 -16.39
C PRO A 88 7.38 9.61 -17.06
N TYR A 89 6.45 8.92 -16.39
CA TYR A 89 5.15 8.56 -16.95
C TYR A 89 3.99 9.16 -16.15
N GLY A 90 4.13 9.29 -14.83
CA GLY A 90 3.04 9.65 -13.92
C GLY A 90 2.67 11.14 -13.84
N THR A 91 3.22 12.00 -14.70
CA THR A 91 3.04 13.45 -14.57
C THR A 91 2.06 14.03 -15.58
N LEU A 92 2.16 13.64 -16.86
CA LEU A 92 1.36 14.21 -17.95
C LEU A 92 0.55 13.13 -18.69
N PRO A 93 -0.68 13.43 -19.14
CA PRO A 93 -1.56 12.49 -19.83
C PRO A 93 -1.13 12.30 -21.29
N ARG A 94 -0.05 11.55 -21.51
CA ARG A 94 0.50 11.23 -22.84
C ARG A 94 0.50 9.72 -23.07
N PRO A 95 0.38 9.26 -24.33
CA PRO A 95 0.52 7.84 -24.65
C PRO A 95 1.85 7.27 -24.14
N ALA A 96 1.82 6.07 -23.57
CA ALA A 96 2.99 5.44 -22.94
C ALA A 96 4.24 5.37 -23.85
N LEU A 97 4.05 5.10 -25.14
CA LEU A 97 5.17 5.05 -26.10
C LEU A 97 5.81 6.43 -26.36
N GLU A 98 5.08 7.53 -26.16
CA GLU A 98 5.66 8.89 -26.22
C GLU A 98 6.55 9.14 -25.00
N HIS A 99 6.08 8.79 -23.80
CA HIS A 99 6.87 8.82 -22.57
C HIS A 99 8.13 7.96 -22.67
N ALA A 100 8.04 6.77 -23.26
CA ALA A 100 9.22 5.92 -23.51
C ALA A 100 10.28 6.61 -24.39
N ARG A 101 9.85 7.42 -25.38
CA ARG A 101 10.76 8.21 -26.22
C ARG A 101 11.35 9.39 -25.46
N LEU A 102 10.57 10.04 -24.59
CA LEU A 102 11.04 11.11 -23.72
C LEU A 102 12.10 10.59 -22.75
N LEU A 103 11.81 9.49 -22.04
CA LEU A 103 12.74 8.84 -21.15
C LEU A 103 14.05 8.46 -21.86
N ALA A 104 13.97 7.88 -23.07
CA ALA A 104 15.17 7.56 -23.84
C ALA A 104 16.01 8.80 -24.18
N ARG A 105 15.38 9.94 -24.51
CA ARG A 105 16.08 11.20 -24.76
C ARG A 105 16.72 11.75 -23.49
N HIS A 106 16.00 11.75 -22.37
CA HIS A 106 16.54 12.22 -21.09
C HIS A 106 17.71 11.37 -20.62
N GLN A 107 17.64 10.05 -20.78
CA GLN A 107 18.77 9.16 -20.51
C GLN A 107 19.99 9.50 -21.38
N GLN A 108 19.80 9.75 -22.67
CA GLN A 108 20.89 10.17 -23.56
C GLN A 108 21.50 11.52 -23.14
N GLN A 109 20.67 12.47 -22.70
CA GLN A 109 21.13 13.77 -22.18
C GLN A 109 21.96 13.60 -20.90
N VAL A 110 21.46 12.84 -19.92
CA VAL A 110 22.18 12.57 -18.66
C VAL A 110 23.52 11.90 -18.92
N VAL A 111 23.55 10.87 -19.77
CA VAL A 111 24.78 10.16 -20.13
C VAL A 111 25.78 11.10 -20.80
N ALA A 112 25.33 11.93 -21.75
CA ALA A 112 26.21 12.87 -22.46
C ALA A 112 26.82 13.95 -21.54
N GLN A 113 26.16 14.28 -20.42
CA GLN A 113 26.65 15.22 -19.42
C GLN A 113 27.50 14.57 -18.32
N SER A 114 27.56 13.24 -18.28
CA SER A 114 28.40 12.48 -17.36
C SER A 114 29.78 12.19 -17.97
N ARG A 115 30.87 12.53 -17.28
CA ARG A 115 32.24 12.20 -17.71
C ARG A 115 32.49 10.69 -17.86
N PHE A 116 31.71 9.87 -17.15
CA PHE A 116 31.85 8.41 -17.13
C PHE A 116 30.62 7.69 -17.68
N ASP A 117 29.78 8.40 -18.45
CA ASP A 117 28.60 7.84 -19.12
C ASP A 117 27.58 7.19 -18.16
N ILE A 118 27.44 7.71 -16.93
CA ILE A 118 26.60 7.13 -15.88
C ILE A 118 25.12 7.44 -16.15
N PRO A 119 24.26 6.44 -16.42
CA PRO A 119 22.83 6.69 -16.62
C PRO A 119 22.11 7.03 -15.32
N ALA A 120 20.96 7.70 -15.42
CA ALA A 120 20.07 7.88 -14.29
C ALA A 120 19.21 6.64 -14.06
N MET A 121 18.84 6.35 -12.82
CA MET A 121 17.67 5.50 -12.58
C MET A 121 16.39 6.24 -12.99
N ALA A 122 15.31 5.52 -13.17
CA ALA A 122 14.00 6.10 -13.43
C ALA A 122 13.04 5.53 -12.41
N HIS A 123 12.26 6.38 -11.74
CA HIS A 123 11.30 5.95 -10.74
C HIS A 123 9.91 6.54 -10.99
N ASP A 124 8.89 5.77 -10.65
CA ASP A 124 7.50 6.21 -10.72
C ASP A 124 6.64 5.56 -9.63
N GLU A 125 5.41 6.04 -9.49
CA GLU A 125 4.42 5.48 -8.59
C GLU A 125 3.82 4.18 -9.16
N CYS A 126 3.55 3.22 -8.29
CA CYS A 126 3.03 1.91 -8.69
C CYS A 126 2.04 1.27 -7.69
N LEU A 127 1.38 2.09 -6.87
CA LEU A 127 0.56 1.63 -5.74
C LEU A 127 -0.61 0.73 -6.17
N THR A 128 -1.39 1.15 -7.16
CA THR A 128 -2.60 0.45 -7.63
C THR A 128 -2.49 0.03 -9.10
N GLY A 129 -1.26 -0.24 -9.56
CA GLY A 129 -0.89 -0.29 -10.97
C GLY A 129 0.23 0.68 -11.27
N PHE A 130 0.93 0.54 -12.39
CA PHE A 130 1.88 1.56 -12.85
C PHE A 130 1.10 2.86 -13.09
N THR A 131 1.36 3.92 -12.31
CA THR A 131 0.61 5.19 -12.39
C THR A 131 1.00 5.94 -13.67
N ALA A 132 0.51 5.46 -14.81
CA ALA A 132 0.76 5.98 -16.15
C ALA A 132 -0.57 6.05 -16.93
N TYR A 133 -0.64 6.97 -17.91
CA TYR A 133 -1.84 7.14 -18.72
C TYR A 133 -2.12 5.89 -19.56
N GLY A 134 -3.31 5.31 -19.39
CA GLY A 134 -3.73 4.09 -20.09
C GLY A 134 -3.18 2.79 -19.51
N ALA A 135 -2.65 2.79 -18.27
CA ALA A 135 -2.21 1.57 -17.60
C ALA A 135 -3.33 0.92 -16.78
N THR A 136 -3.29 -0.42 -16.66
CA THR A 136 -4.22 -1.21 -15.84
C THR A 136 -4.31 -0.68 -14.41
N ILE A 137 -5.53 -0.51 -13.92
CA ILE A 137 -5.83 -0.09 -12.53
C ILE A 137 -6.37 -1.28 -11.72
N TYR A 138 -5.56 -1.73 -10.76
CA TYR A 138 -5.94 -2.76 -9.79
C TYR A 138 -6.75 -2.17 -8.62
N PRO A 139 -7.46 -3.00 -7.84
CA PRO A 139 -8.01 -2.59 -6.54
C PRO A 139 -6.95 -1.91 -5.66
N THR A 140 -7.37 -0.99 -4.78
CA THR A 140 -6.44 -0.36 -3.82
C THR A 140 -5.71 -1.37 -2.94
N SER A 141 -4.61 -1.00 -2.30
CA SER A 141 -3.90 -1.88 -1.34
C SER A 141 -4.84 -2.42 -0.26
N LEU A 142 -5.79 -1.61 0.21
CA LEU A 142 -6.80 -2.05 1.17
C LEU A 142 -7.75 -3.09 0.55
N GLY A 143 -8.13 -2.92 -0.72
CA GLY A 143 -8.84 -3.95 -1.50
C GLY A 143 -8.02 -5.22 -1.72
N MET A 144 -6.74 -5.10 -2.07
CA MET A 144 -5.81 -6.23 -2.16
C MET A 144 -5.71 -6.96 -0.82
N ALA A 145 -5.69 -6.25 0.30
CA ALA A 145 -5.67 -6.83 1.63
C ALA A 145 -6.91 -7.66 1.95
N ALA A 146 -8.07 -7.20 1.49
CA ALA A 146 -9.32 -7.93 1.68
C ALA A 146 -9.35 -9.31 1.01
N THR A 147 -8.41 -9.60 0.09
CA THR A 147 -8.30 -10.92 -0.54
C THR A 147 -7.78 -11.99 0.41
N PHE A 148 -6.91 -11.62 1.38
CA PHE A 148 -6.11 -12.55 2.18
C PHE A 148 -5.38 -13.61 1.31
N ASP A 149 -4.88 -13.20 0.14
CA ASP A 149 -4.23 -14.09 -0.83
C ASP A 149 -2.86 -13.55 -1.30
N PRO A 150 -1.77 -13.88 -0.58
CA PRO A 150 -0.41 -13.47 -0.95
C PRO A 150 -0.01 -13.93 -2.35
N ALA A 151 -0.47 -15.11 -2.81
CA ALA A 151 -0.12 -15.60 -4.14
C ALA A 151 -0.75 -14.75 -5.24
N LEU A 152 -1.99 -14.30 -5.04
CA LEU A 152 -2.65 -13.37 -5.94
C LEU A 152 -1.94 -12.00 -5.95
N ILE A 153 -1.55 -11.47 -4.79
CA ILE A 153 -0.87 -10.17 -4.69
C ILE A 153 0.54 -10.22 -5.29
N ARG A 154 1.25 -11.35 -5.17
CA ARG A 154 2.52 -11.55 -5.87
C ARG A 154 2.37 -11.39 -7.38
N ARG A 155 1.34 -11.99 -7.98
CA ARG A 155 1.06 -11.86 -9.42
C ARG A 155 0.77 -10.42 -9.82
N VAL A 156 0.12 -9.64 -8.96
CA VAL A 156 -0.10 -8.20 -9.18
C VAL A 156 1.25 -7.47 -9.22
N GLY A 157 2.11 -7.71 -8.23
CA GLY A 157 3.48 -7.15 -8.23
C GLY A 157 4.28 -7.54 -9.47
N GLU A 158 4.21 -8.79 -9.93
CA GLU A 158 4.88 -9.27 -11.15
C GLU A 158 4.37 -8.54 -12.41
N ALA A 159 3.05 -8.37 -12.55
CA ALA A 159 2.45 -7.67 -13.69
C ALA A 159 2.86 -6.18 -13.74
N ILE A 160 2.73 -5.49 -12.61
CA ILE A 160 3.14 -4.08 -12.46
C ILE A 160 4.64 -3.92 -12.76
N GLY A 161 5.47 -4.81 -12.21
CA GLY A 161 6.91 -4.79 -12.44
C GLY A 161 7.28 -5.03 -13.91
N SER A 162 6.57 -5.92 -14.60
CA SER A 162 6.76 -6.15 -16.03
C SER A 162 6.47 -4.90 -16.85
N ASP A 163 5.34 -4.23 -16.58
CA ASP A 163 4.93 -3.02 -17.29
C ASP A 163 5.94 -1.88 -17.08
N MET A 164 6.41 -1.71 -15.85
CA MET A 164 7.45 -0.73 -15.50
C MET A 164 8.81 -1.05 -16.16
N ALA A 165 9.25 -2.30 -16.12
CA ALA A 165 10.51 -2.73 -16.74
C ALA A 165 10.49 -2.57 -18.27
N GLU A 166 9.38 -2.93 -18.92
CA GLU A 166 9.16 -2.73 -20.35
C GLU A 166 9.22 -1.25 -20.74
N ALA A 167 8.70 -0.39 -19.88
CA ALA A 167 8.75 1.07 -19.98
C ALA A 167 10.14 1.67 -19.64
N GLY A 168 11.09 0.90 -19.13
CA GLY A 168 12.42 1.38 -18.74
C GLY A 168 12.47 2.09 -17.39
N VAL A 169 11.47 1.84 -16.53
CA VAL A 169 11.44 2.29 -15.13
C VAL A 169 12.13 1.25 -14.26
N HIS A 170 12.99 1.72 -13.35
CA HIS A 170 13.91 0.87 -12.59
C HIS A 170 13.51 0.72 -11.11
N GLN A 171 12.74 1.67 -10.58
CA GLN A 171 12.31 1.69 -9.18
C GLN A 171 10.84 2.09 -9.07
N GLY A 172 10.07 1.35 -8.29
CA GLY A 172 8.69 1.66 -7.95
C GLY A 172 8.57 2.21 -6.54
N LEU A 173 7.82 3.30 -6.39
CA LEU A 173 7.54 3.94 -5.09
C LEU A 173 6.41 3.22 -4.33
N SER A 174 6.53 1.91 -4.14
CA SER A 174 5.57 1.07 -3.42
C SER A 174 6.23 -0.24 -2.95
N PRO A 175 5.64 -0.95 -1.98
CA PRO A 175 4.33 -0.71 -1.35
C PRO A 175 4.35 0.26 -0.15
N VAL A 176 3.16 0.75 0.21
CA VAL A 176 2.92 1.43 1.49
C VAL A 176 2.63 0.36 2.56
N VAL A 177 3.49 0.29 3.59
CA VAL A 177 3.43 -0.73 4.66
C VAL A 177 3.11 -0.13 6.02
N ASP A 178 2.63 1.10 6.03
CA ASP A 178 2.05 1.73 7.21
C ASP A 178 0.88 0.90 7.75
N VAL A 179 0.81 0.71 9.07
CA VAL A 179 -0.27 -0.02 9.74
C VAL A 179 -1.29 0.98 10.24
N ILE A 180 -2.55 0.88 9.81
CA ILE A 180 -3.58 1.87 10.16
C ILE A 180 -3.77 1.94 11.68
N ARG A 181 -3.67 3.15 12.24
CA ARG A 181 -3.98 3.44 13.65
C ARG A 181 -5.19 4.35 13.83
N ASP A 182 -5.46 5.21 12.86
CA ASP A 182 -6.61 6.12 12.86
C ASP A 182 -7.32 6.10 11.50
N TYR A 183 -8.57 5.66 11.48
CA TYR A 183 -9.37 5.55 10.25
C TYR A 183 -9.72 6.89 9.61
N ARG A 184 -9.52 8.00 10.33
CA ARG A 184 -9.73 9.34 9.78
C ARG A 184 -8.61 9.77 8.83
N TRP A 185 -7.49 9.07 8.88
CA TRP A 185 -6.35 9.35 8.02
C TRP A 185 -6.69 9.13 6.55
N GLY A 186 -6.37 10.13 5.72
CA GLY A 186 -6.62 10.17 4.29
C GLY A 186 -6.18 8.91 3.54
N ARG A 187 -5.01 8.40 3.91
CA ARG A 187 -4.24 7.39 3.15
C ARG A 187 -4.51 5.95 3.59
N CYS A 188 -5.61 5.68 4.32
CA CYS A 188 -5.97 4.31 4.71
C CYS A 188 -6.01 3.35 3.51
N GLU A 189 -6.54 3.81 2.38
CA GLU A 189 -6.65 3.04 1.13
C GLU A 189 -5.32 2.57 0.56
N GLU A 190 -4.24 3.26 0.89
CA GLU A 190 -2.91 2.97 0.38
C GLU A 190 -2.24 1.82 1.12
N THR A 191 -2.74 1.50 2.32
CA THR A 191 -2.17 0.46 3.20
C THR A 191 -2.83 -0.90 3.01
N TYR A 192 -2.22 -1.94 3.55
CA TYR A 192 -2.81 -3.29 3.61
C TYR A 192 -3.64 -3.55 4.89
N GLY A 193 -4.07 -2.51 5.60
CA GLY A 193 -4.98 -2.62 6.73
C GLY A 193 -4.39 -2.31 8.11
N GLU A 194 -5.03 -2.84 9.15
CA GLU A 194 -4.72 -2.51 10.55
C GLU A 194 -3.87 -3.56 11.29
N ASP A 195 -3.57 -4.66 10.63
CA ASP A 195 -2.82 -5.78 11.22
C ASP A 195 -1.37 -5.84 10.70
N PRO A 196 -0.34 -5.74 11.57
CA PRO A 196 1.05 -5.79 11.15
C PRO A 196 1.44 -7.09 10.43
N TYR A 197 0.82 -8.23 10.76
CA TYR A 197 1.15 -9.50 10.12
C TYR A 197 0.57 -9.58 8.70
N LEU A 198 -0.72 -9.26 8.53
CA LEU A 198 -1.36 -9.18 7.22
C LEU A 198 -0.65 -8.19 6.30
N VAL A 199 -0.33 -7.00 6.82
CA VAL A 199 0.39 -5.96 6.07
C VAL A 199 1.75 -6.49 5.60
N GLY A 200 2.53 -7.10 6.50
CA GLY A 200 3.83 -7.66 6.17
C GLY A 200 3.76 -8.81 5.15
N GLU A 201 2.81 -9.74 5.30
CA GLU A 201 2.65 -10.90 4.43
C GLU A 201 2.31 -10.51 2.98
N LEU A 202 1.35 -9.60 2.80
CA LEU A 202 0.91 -9.19 1.46
C LEU A 202 1.90 -8.24 0.81
N ALA A 203 2.51 -7.34 1.58
CA ALA A 203 3.55 -6.46 1.06
C ALA A 203 4.79 -7.24 0.63
N GLU A 204 5.21 -8.27 1.37
CA GLU A 204 6.32 -9.15 0.95
C GLU A 204 6.00 -9.82 -0.39
N ALA A 205 4.77 -10.29 -0.56
CA ALA A 205 4.34 -10.91 -1.80
C ALA A 205 4.40 -9.91 -2.98
N TYR A 206 3.89 -8.69 -2.78
CA TYR A 206 3.98 -7.59 -3.76
C TYR A 206 5.44 -7.27 -4.11
N VAL A 207 6.31 -7.05 -3.12
CA VAL A 207 7.73 -6.74 -3.31
C VAL A 207 8.45 -7.86 -4.05
N THR A 208 8.20 -9.11 -3.69
CA THR A 208 8.77 -10.26 -4.36
C THR A 208 8.39 -10.28 -5.84
N GLY A 209 7.11 -10.01 -6.14
CA GLY A 209 6.62 -9.94 -7.51
C GLY A 209 7.28 -8.82 -8.30
N LEU A 210 7.26 -7.59 -7.78
CA LEU A 210 7.82 -6.40 -8.43
C LEU A 210 9.32 -6.57 -8.72
N GLN A 211 10.09 -7.01 -7.71
CA GLN A 211 11.53 -7.19 -7.85
C GLN A 211 11.92 -8.36 -8.76
N SER A 212 11.05 -9.38 -8.91
CA SER A 212 11.29 -10.47 -9.85
C SER A 212 11.26 -10.04 -11.32
N ALA A 213 10.59 -8.93 -11.62
CA ALA A 213 10.57 -8.31 -12.95
C ALA A 213 11.76 -7.34 -13.18
N GLY A 214 12.67 -7.20 -12.21
CA GLY A 214 13.83 -6.31 -12.32
C GLY A 214 13.55 -4.86 -11.90
N VAL A 215 12.44 -4.59 -11.18
CA VAL A 215 12.10 -3.26 -10.68
C VAL A 215 12.24 -3.23 -9.16
N TYR A 216 13.07 -2.32 -8.64
CA TYR A 216 13.31 -2.22 -7.20
C TYR A 216 12.10 -1.63 -6.48
N ALA A 217 11.62 -2.30 -5.43
CA ALA A 217 10.53 -1.80 -4.60
C ALA A 217 11.04 -0.80 -3.54
N THR A 218 10.16 0.12 -3.13
CA THR A 218 10.44 1.14 -2.11
C THR A 218 9.42 1.06 -0.99
N LEU A 219 9.84 0.62 0.21
CA LEU A 219 8.95 0.61 1.38
C LEU A 219 8.65 2.02 1.84
N LYS A 220 7.38 2.36 2.07
CA LYS A 220 7.02 3.67 2.61
C LYS A 220 5.86 3.60 3.62
N HIS A 221 5.77 4.51 4.60
CA HIS A 221 6.69 5.61 4.87
C HIS A 221 7.40 5.38 6.22
N PHE A 222 8.73 5.21 6.19
CA PHE A 222 9.53 4.81 7.34
C PHE A 222 9.83 5.99 8.29
N ALA A 223 9.24 6.08 9.49
CA ALA A 223 8.20 5.20 10.03
C ALA A 223 7.10 6.02 10.71
N GLY A 224 5.95 5.37 10.96
CA GLY A 224 4.90 5.84 11.87
C GLY A 224 3.83 6.75 11.26
N TYR A 225 3.83 6.94 9.94
CA TYR A 225 3.01 7.98 9.31
C TYR A 225 1.50 7.80 9.53
N SER A 226 1.01 6.56 9.48
CA SER A 226 -0.40 6.21 9.77
C SER A 226 -0.86 6.45 11.20
N ALA A 227 0.07 6.78 12.11
CA ALA A 227 -0.22 7.11 13.50
C ALA A 227 -0.26 8.63 13.75
N SER A 228 -0.29 9.43 12.69
CA SER A 228 -0.41 10.89 12.77
C SER A 228 -1.62 11.31 13.60
N MET A 229 -1.38 12.18 14.59
CA MET A 229 -2.42 12.62 15.53
C MET A 229 -3.64 13.22 14.84
N GLY A 230 -4.81 12.81 15.32
CA GLY A 230 -6.10 13.26 14.79
C GLY A 230 -6.42 12.74 13.39
N GLY A 231 -5.67 11.75 12.89
CA GLY A 231 -5.80 11.26 11.52
C GLY A 231 -5.45 12.32 10.48
N ARG A 232 -4.63 13.32 10.83
CA ARG A 232 -4.29 14.43 9.93
C ARG A 232 -2.95 14.19 9.25
N ASN A 233 -2.90 14.34 7.93
CA ASN A 233 -1.68 14.22 7.14
C ASN A 233 -0.56 15.12 7.70
N HIS A 234 0.66 14.56 7.83
CA HIS A 234 1.85 15.20 8.43
C HIS A 234 1.77 15.53 9.92
N ALA A 235 0.69 15.21 10.63
CA ALA A 235 0.61 15.52 12.04
C ALA A 235 1.61 14.69 12.87
N PRO A 236 2.13 15.24 13.99
CA PRO A 236 2.98 14.54 14.95
C PRO A 236 2.50 13.14 15.32
N VAL A 237 3.46 12.25 15.60
CA VAL A 237 3.23 10.89 16.09
C VAL A 237 3.74 10.79 17.52
N HIS A 238 2.87 10.38 18.45
CA HIS A 238 3.25 10.07 19.83
C HIS A 238 3.19 8.57 20.07
N ALA A 239 4.25 7.88 19.66
CA ALA A 239 4.38 6.44 19.83
C ALA A 239 5.59 6.11 20.71
N GLY A 240 5.35 5.36 21.80
CA GLY A 240 6.45 4.80 22.59
C GLY A 240 7.15 3.64 21.86
N ARG A 241 8.32 3.22 22.33
CA ARG A 241 9.09 2.10 21.74
C ARG A 241 8.26 0.84 21.51
N ARG A 242 7.32 0.52 22.39
CA ARG A 242 6.47 -0.68 22.24
C ARG A 242 5.54 -0.60 21.04
N GLU A 243 4.87 0.54 20.84
CA GLU A 243 4.00 0.70 19.67
C GLU A 243 4.83 0.71 18.38
N LEU A 244 6.00 1.35 18.40
CA LEU A 244 6.91 1.32 17.26
C LEU A 244 7.35 -0.10 16.92
N PHE A 245 7.92 -0.85 17.86
CA PHE A 245 8.49 -2.18 17.58
C PHE A 245 7.45 -3.31 17.52
N ASP A 246 6.29 -3.19 18.14
CA ASP A 246 5.29 -4.27 18.15
C ASP A 246 4.17 -4.07 17.11
N VAL A 247 3.99 -2.85 16.57
CA VAL A 247 2.91 -2.52 15.63
C VAL A 247 3.40 -1.86 14.34
N ILE A 248 4.17 -0.78 14.43
CA ILE A 248 4.51 0.07 13.26
C ILE A 248 5.67 -0.51 12.42
N LEU A 249 6.75 -0.93 13.07
CA LEU A 249 7.98 -1.41 12.44
C LEU A 249 7.96 -2.87 11.97
N PRO A 250 7.16 -3.82 12.51
CA PRO A 250 7.19 -5.22 12.09
C PRO A 250 7.06 -5.47 10.57
N PRO A 251 6.20 -4.77 9.81
CA PRO A 251 6.18 -4.92 8.36
C PRO A 251 7.51 -4.51 7.72
N PHE A 252 8.09 -3.37 8.11
CA PHE A 252 9.38 -2.93 7.58
C PHE A 252 10.50 -3.93 7.88
N GLU A 253 10.62 -4.40 9.12
CA GLU A 253 11.62 -5.39 9.53
C GLU A 253 11.53 -6.66 8.67
N ARG A 254 10.30 -7.15 8.48
CA ARG A 254 10.02 -8.33 7.65
C ARG A 254 10.48 -8.13 6.21
N LEU A 255 10.15 -7.01 5.59
CA LEU A 255 10.46 -6.77 4.19
C LEU A 255 11.95 -6.44 3.95
N VAL A 256 12.64 -5.90 4.96
CA VAL A 256 14.10 -5.80 4.96
C VAL A 256 14.72 -7.20 4.95
N ALA A 257 14.25 -8.11 5.81
CA ALA A 257 14.69 -9.49 5.81
C ALA A 257 14.36 -10.23 4.49
N ALA A 258 13.26 -9.86 3.83
CA ALA A 258 12.89 -10.38 2.51
C ALA A 258 13.72 -9.81 1.34
N GLY A 259 14.62 -8.85 1.61
CA GLY A 259 15.54 -8.32 0.61
C GLY A 259 14.96 -7.20 -0.26
N VAL A 260 14.06 -6.37 0.30
CA VAL A 260 13.66 -5.11 -0.37
C VAL A 260 14.87 -4.22 -0.64
N ARG A 261 14.81 -3.45 -1.73
CA ARG A 261 15.97 -2.70 -2.24
C ARG A 261 15.96 -1.20 -1.95
N SER A 262 14.82 -0.64 -1.56
CA SER A 262 14.70 0.79 -1.24
C SER A 262 13.71 1.04 -0.08
N VAL A 263 13.93 2.12 0.67
CA VAL A 263 13.06 2.60 1.76
C VAL A 263 12.90 4.11 1.64
N MET A 264 11.69 4.61 1.87
CA MET A 264 11.36 6.04 1.87
C MET A 264 10.95 6.51 3.27
N ASN A 265 11.42 7.68 3.70
CA ASN A 265 11.10 8.19 5.04
C ASN A 265 9.65 8.66 5.17
N SER A 266 9.13 8.71 6.40
CA SER A 266 7.89 9.41 6.77
C SER A 266 8.09 10.91 6.88
N TYR A 267 7.04 11.68 6.56
CA TYR A 267 6.98 13.11 6.85
C TYR A 267 6.68 13.42 8.32
N ALA A 268 5.92 12.56 9.01
CA ALA A 268 5.50 12.84 10.37
C ALA A 268 6.67 12.62 11.34
N GLU A 269 6.88 13.59 12.22
CA GLU A 269 7.84 13.44 13.32
C GLU A 269 7.32 12.46 14.38
N ILE A 270 8.26 11.75 15.02
CA ILE A 270 8.00 10.86 16.15
C ILE A 270 8.64 11.46 17.40
N ASP A 271 7.83 11.88 18.37
CA ASP A 271 8.27 12.47 19.64
C ASP A 271 9.31 13.60 19.50
N GLY A 272 9.15 14.43 18.47
CA GLY A 272 10.01 15.54 18.07
C GLY A 272 11.11 15.20 17.07
N GLU A 273 11.32 13.92 16.74
CA GLU A 273 12.38 13.48 15.83
C GLU A 273 11.85 13.34 14.38
N ALA A 274 12.42 14.10 13.45
CA ALA A 274 12.05 14.02 12.04
C ALA A 274 12.71 12.80 11.36
N PRO A 275 11.95 11.85 10.77
CA PRO A 275 12.51 10.62 10.20
C PRO A 275 13.56 10.84 9.12
N ALA A 276 13.42 11.89 8.29
CA ALA A 276 14.40 12.26 7.27
C ALA A 276 15.79 12.61 7.83
N ALA A 277 15.89 12.96 9.12
CA ALA A 277 17.13 13.31 9.81
C ALA A 277 17.40 12.45 11.06
N SER A 278 16.71 11.31 11.20
CA SER A 278 16.84 10.42 12.35
C SER A 278 17.96 9.39 12.13
N ARG A 279 19.08 9.56 12.83
CA ARG A 279 20.14 8.52 12.85
C ARG A 279 19.62 7.24 13.49
N TRP A 280 18.80 7.36 14.52
CA TRP A 280 18.23 6.23 15.22
C TRP A 280 17.41 5.35 14.26
N LEU A 281 16.50 5.92 13.47
CA LEU A 281 15.72 5.16 12.49
C LEU A 281 16.57 4.69 11.31
N LEU A 282 17.20 5.62 10.59
CA LEU A 282 17.78 5.33 9.27
C LEU A 282 19.11 4.56 9.35
N THR A 283 19.84 4.67 10.45
CA THR A 283 21.11 3.97 10.65
C THR A 283 21.00 2.88 11.71
N GLU A 284 20.66 3.21 12.96
CA GLU A 284 20.72 2.23 14.06
C GLU A 284 19.70 1.10 13.89
N VAL A 285 18.42 1.44 13.65
CA VAL A 285 17.37 0.43 13.44
C VAL A 285 17.52 -0.22 12.06
N LEU A 286 17.44 0.59 11.00
CA LEU A 286 17.31 0.05 9.65
C LEU A 286 18.58 -0.65 9.13
N ARG A 287 19.77 -0.12 9.44
CA ARG A 287 21.05 -0.63 8.90
C ARG A 287 21.80 -1.49 9.90
N GLU A 288 22.03 -1.00 11.11
CA GLU A 288 22.84 -1.70 12.11
C GLU A 288 22.08 -2.89 12.72
N ALA A 289 20.78 -2.73 13.06
CA ALA A 289 19.99 -3.81 13.64
C ALA A 289 19.41 -4.77 12.59
N TRP A 290 18.84 -4.27 11.49
CA TRP A 290 18.18 -5.11 10.48
C TRP A 290 19.05 -5.49 9.27
N GLY A 291 20.23 -4.87 9.11
CA GLY A 291 21.16 -5.22 8.05
C GLY A 291 20.72 -4.81 6.64
N PHE A 292 19.87 -3.78 6.49
CA PHE A 292 19.48 -3.32 5.16
C PHE A 292 20.69 -2.78 4.39
N GLU A 293 20.83 -3.13 3.11
CA GLU A 293 21.96 -2.69 2.28
C GLU A 293 21.58 -1.80 1.09
N GLY A 294 20.28 -1.62 0.84
CA GLY A 294 19.76 -0.81 -0.25
C GLY A 294 19.87 0.70 -0.01
N THR A 295 19.09 1.48 -0.76
CA THR A 295 19.03 2.95 -0.66
C THR A 295 17.92 3.43 0.27
N VAL A 296 18.15 4.49 1.03
CA VAL A 296 17.09 5.34 1.58
C VAL A 296 16.86 6.51 0.63
N VAL A 297 15.66 6.63 0.10
CA VAL A 297 15.23 7.79 -0.67
C VAL A 297 14.40 8.72 0.21
N SER A 298 14.45 10.02 -0.04
CA SER A 298 13.58 10.94 0.67
C SER A 298 12.17 10.83 0.13
N ASP A 299 11.15 10.99 0.98
CA ASP A 299 9.84 11.39 0.46
C ASP A 299 9.97 12.81 -0.12
N TYR A 300 9.07 13.17 -1.02
CA TYR A 300 9.17 14.36 -1.84
C TYR A 300 9.27 15.62 -0.98
N TRP A 301 10.36 16.37 -1.17
CA TRP A 301 10.65 17.60 -0.40
C TRP A 301 10.88 17.42 1.10
N SER A 302 11.15 16.19 1.58
CA SER A 302 11.47 15.95 2.99
C SER A 302 12.65 16.79 3.51
N LEU A 303 13.68 17.03 2.68
CA LEU A 303 14.83 17.85 3.07
C LEU A 303 14.45 19.33 3.23
N PRO A 304 13.74 19.99 2.29
CA PRO A 304 13.12 21.29 2.53
C PRO A 304 12.23 21.34 3.78
N PHE A 305 11.46 20.29 4.08
CA PHE A 305 10.64 20.23 5.29
C PHE A 305 11.45 20.24 6.59
N LEU A 306 12.72 19.80 6.60
CA LEU A 306 13.61 19.98 7.76
C LEU A 306 13.83 21.46 8.11
N VAL A 307 13.79 22.35 7.11
CA VAL A 307 13.96 23.81 7.29
C VAL A 307 12.63 24.47 7.65
N ASN A 308 11.59 24.27 6.83
CA ASN A 308 10.38 25.10 6.90
C ASN A 308 9.25 24.52 7.77
N ALA A 309 9.15 23.19 7.87
CA ALA A 309 8.08 22.49 8.59
C ALA A 309 8.56 22.02 9.97
N HIS A 310 9.60 21.18 10.03
CA HIS A 310 10.19 20.70 11.28
C HIS A 310 11.06 21.76 11.96
N ARG A 311 11.67 22.67 11.19
CA ARG A 311 12.52 23.76 11.69
C ARG A 311 13.70 23.27 12.55
N VAL A 312 14.28 22.14 12.15
CA VAL A 312 15.48 21.55 12.77
C VAL A 312 16.76 21.89 12.02
N ALA A 313 16.64 22.45 10.81
CA ALA A 313 17.74 22.96 10.00
C ALA A 313 17.59 24.46 9.74
N ALA A 314 18.70 25.21 9.77
CA ALA A 314 18.70 26.65 9.52
C ALA A 314 18.48 27.00 8.03
N ASP A 315 18.97 26.15 7.13
CA ASP A 315 18.94 26.31 5.68
C ASP A 315 19.13 24.95 4.98
N LEU A 316 19.14 24.95 3.63
CA LEU A 316 19.27 23.73 2.83
C LEU A 316 20.62 23.02 2.99
N PRO A 317 21.79 23.71 3.04
CA PRO A 317 23.06 23.06 3.37
C PRO A 317 23.03 22.32 4.71
N ALA A 318 22.48 22.95 5.77
CA ALA A 318 22.33 22.31 7.07
C ALA A 318 21.36 21.11 7.00
N ALA A 319 20.25 21.21 6.26
CA ALA A 319 19.30 20.13 6.07
C ALA A 319 19.91 18.92 5.36
N GLY A 320 20.65 19.16 4.26
CA GLY A 320 21.39 18.12 3.55
C GLY A 320 22.43 17.44 4.44
N ALA A 321 23.20 18.21 5.21
CA ALA A 321 24.18 17.68 6.15
C ALA A 321 23.56 16.80 7.26
N LEU A 322 22.39 17.19 7.79
CA LEU A 322 21.64 16.42 8.78
C LEU A 322 21.12 15.11 8.20
N ALA A 323 20.40 15.17 7.07
CA ALA A 323 19.82 14.01 6.42
C ALA A 323 20.90 12.99 5.99
N LEU A 324 21.99 13.47 5.38
CA LEU A 324 23.08 12.61 4.94
C LEU A 324 23.76 11.92 6.14
N ARG A 325 24.02 12.63 7.25
CA ARG A 325 24.55 11.99 8.47
C ARG A 325 23.62 10.92 9.02
N ALA A 326 22.32 11.19 9.04
CA ALA A 326 21.32 10.31 9.59
C ALA A 326 21.23 8.97 8.85
N GLY A 327 21.45 8.98 7.53
CA GLY A 327 21.42 7.76 6.71
C GLY A 327 20.67 7.90 5.39
N MET A 328 20.18 9.10 5.04
CA MET A 328 19.56 9.36 3.76
C MET A 328 20.58 9.20 2.62
N ASP A 329 20.18 8.53 1.53
CA ASP A 329 21.06 8.28 0.39
C ASP A 329 20.66 9.13 -0.83
N VAL A 330 19.36 9.28 -1.14
CA VAL A 330 18.88 9.99 -2.33
C VAL A 330 17.80 11.02 -1.97
N GLU A 331 17.87 12.22 -2.53
CA GLU A 331 16.82 13.23 -2.42
C GLU A 331 15.84 13.18 -3.60
N LEU A 332 14.55 13.18 -3.28
CA LEU A 332 13.42 13.29 -4.20
C LEU A 332 12.54 14.52 -3.88
N PRO A 333 11.82 15.09 -4.86
CA PRO A 333 11.85 14.76 -6.30
C PRO A 333 12.89 15.56 -7.09
N ASP A 334 13.64 16.45 -6.42
CA ASP A 334 14.56 17.41 -7.02
C ASP A 334 15.75 17.73 -6.08
N GLN A 335 16.81 18.35 -6.59
CA GLN A 335 18.12 18.53 -5.95
C GLN A 335 18.22 19.77 -5.02
N ARG A 336 17.33 19.91 -4.03
CA ARG A 336 17.31 21.07 -3.12
C ARG A 336 18.41 20.99 -2.05
N GLY A 337 18.46 19.89 -1.32
CA GLY A 337 19.41 19.62 -0.26
C GLY A 337 20.64 18.86 -0.73
N PHE A 338 20.48 17.89 -1.63
CA PHE A 338 21.53 17.04 -2.23
C PHE A 338 21.94 17.53 -3.64
N GLY A 339 21.93 18.84 -3.85
CA GLY A 339 22.54 19.51 -4.99
C GLY A 339 23.73 20.36 -4.58
N ASN A 340 23.82 21.58 -5.12
CA ASN A 340 24.85 22.55 -4.76
C ASN A 340 24.90 22.86 -3.24
N ALA A 341 23.76 22.75 -2.55
CA ALA A 341 23.68 22.93 -1.10
C ALA A 341 24.54 21.89 -0.32
N LEU A 342 24.58 20.63 -0.75
CA LEU A 342 25.40 19.61 -0.10
C LEU A 342 26.89 19.79 -0.41
N VAL A 343 27.24 20.22 -1.63
CA VAL A 343 28.62 20.59 -1.97
C VAL A 343 29.11 21.69 -1.04
N GLN A 344 28.32 22.75 -0.87
CA GLN A 344 28.62 23.83 0.07
C GLN A 344 28.75 23.34 1.52
N ALA A 345 27.87 22.44 1.95
CA ALA A 345 27.92 21.87 3.29
C ALA A 345 29.24 21.12 3.53
N VAL A 346 29.73 20.34 2.56
CA VAL A 346 31.02 19.65 2.65
C VAL A 346 32.19 20.64 2.66
N GLU A 347 32.21 21.60 1.74
CA GLU A 347 33.27 22.63 1.64
C GLU A 347 33.38 23.50 2.91
N GLN A 348 32.25 23.73 3.58
CA GLN A 348 32.19 24.48 4.84
C GLN A 348 32.45 23.61 6.07
N GLY A 349 32.73 22.31 5.90
CA GLY A 349 32.97 21.38 6.99
C GLY A 349 31.73 21.06 7.83
N MET A 350 30.53 21.29 7.29
CA MET A 350 29.28 20.95 7.96
C MET A 350 29.02 19.45 7.96
N VAL A 351 29.58 18.68 7.02
CA VAL A 351 29.54 17.21 6.94
C VAL A 351 30.77 16.72 6.17
N ASP A 352 31.30 15.55 6.53
CA ASP A 352 32.48 14.99 5.86
C ASP A 352 32.11 14.32 4.52
N GLU A 353 33.01 14.41 3.53
CA GLU A 353 32.83 13.78 2.21
C GLU A 353 32.66 12.25 2.31
N GLU A 354 33.17 11.61 3.35
CA GLU A 354 32.99 10.17 3.58
C GLU A 354 31.51 9.76 3.66
N PHE A 355 30.64 10.64 4.18
CA PHE A 355 29.19 10.37 4.18
C PHE A 355 28.60 10.42 2.78
N VAL A 356 29.14 11.27 1.89
CA VAL A 356 28.76 11.31 0.47
C VAL A 356 29.22 10.01 -0.19
N ASP A 357 30.46 9.60 0.04
CA ASP A 357 31.00 8.34 -0.50
C ASP A 357 30.19 7.12 -0.08
N ARG A 358 29.74 7.10 1.18
CA ARG A 358 28.85 6.04 1.70
C ARG A 358 27.53 5.97 0.93
N ALA A 359 26.87 7.10 0.70
CA ALA A 359 25.60 7.16 -0.02
C ALA A 359 25.78 6.81 -1.51
N VAL A 360 26.80 7.37 -2.17
CA VAL A 360 27.09 7.12 -3.59
C VAL A 360 27.40 5.65 -3.83
N ARG A 361 28.14 5.00 -2.93
CA ARG A 361 28.42 3.55 -3.00
C ARG A 361 27.15 2.71 -3.09
N ARG A 362 26.10 3.06 -2.34
CA ARG A 362 24.79 2.36 -2.37
C ARG A 362 24.07 2.61 -3.69
N VAL A 363 24.04 3.85 -4.17
CA VAL A 363 23.44 4.19 -5.47
C VAL A 363 24.17 3.50 -6.63
N LEU A 364 25.50 3.52 -6.64
CA LEU A 364 26.28 2.87 -7.69
C LEU A 364 26.11 1.35 -7.65
N ARG A 365 26.04 0.74 -6.46
CA ARG A 365 25.70 -0.69 -6.33
C ARG A 365 24.35 -0.99 -6.97
N GLN A 366 23.32 -0.19 -6.66
CA GLN A 366 21.99 -0.33 -7.26
C GLN A 366 22.05 -0.23 -8.80
N LYS A 367 22.81 0.73 -9.35
CA LYS A 367 22.99 0.87 -10.81
C LYS A 367 23.74 -0.31 -11.43
N VAL A 368 24.74 -0.87 -10.74
CA VAL A 368 25.46 -2.08 -11.19
C VAL A 368 24.55 -3.30 -11.18
N ASP A 369 23.80 -3.54 -10.11
CA ASP A 369 22.93 -4.70 -9.95
C ASP A 369 21.80 -4.74 -11.00
N LEU A 370 21.33 -3.55 -11.41
CA LEU A 370 20.33 -3.37 -12.46
C LEU A 370 20.93 -3.35 -13.88
N GLY A 371 22.25 -3.46 -14.03
CA GLY A 371 22.94 -3.47 -15.32
C GLY A 371 23.06 -2.09 -15.99
N LEU A 372 22.75 -0.99 -15.31
CA LEU A 372 22.82 0.36 -15.90
C LEU A 372 24.26 0.77 -16.26
N LEU A 373 25.26 0.20 -15.59
CA LEU A 373 26.67 0.50 -15.89
C LEU A 373 27.29 -0.49 -16.87
N ASP A 374 26.55 -1.50 -17.35
CA ASP A 374 27.10 -2.51 -18.25
C ASP A 374 27.43 -1.90 -19.62
N ALA A 375 28.50 -2.39 -20.25
CA ALA A 375 29.00 -1.85 -21.51
C ALA A 375 28.00 -1.93 -22.69
N ASP A 376 27.01 -2.82 -22.61
CA ASP A 376 25.95 -3.01 -23.60
C ASP A 376 24.59 -2.43 -23.19
N TRP A 377 24.54 -1.65 -22.11
CA TRP A 377 23.33 -0.96 -21.69
C TRP A 377 22.81 0.00 -22.79
N ASP A 378 21.48 0.05 -22.95
CA ASP A 378 20.81 0.86 -23.97
C ASP A 378 19.87 1.87 -23.31
N PRO A 379 19.99 3.18 -23.59
CA PRO A 379 19.11 4.20 -23.03
C PRO A 379 17.65 4.08 -23.51
N ARG A 380 17.37 3.27 -24.54
CA ARG A 380 16.01 3.07 -25.04
C ARG A 380 15.30 1.98 -24.25
N PRO A 381 14.11 2.28 -23.68
CA PRO A 381 13.28 1.26 -23.04
C PRO A 381 13.06 0.01 -23.90
N PRO A 382 12.96 -1.19 -23.30
CA PRO A 382 12.69 -2.43 -24.03
C PRO A 382 11.50 -2.34 -24.99
N ALA A 383 10.38 -1.78 -24.55
CA ALA A 383 9.17 -1.63 -25.35
C ALA A 383 9.37 -0.67 -26.54
N LEU A 384 10.14 0.41 -26.35
CA LEU A 384 10.46 1.32 -27.45
C LEU A 384 11.31 0.63 -28.53
N ARG A 385 12.18 -0.32 -28.16
CA ARG A 385 12.95 -1.13 -29.11
C ARG A 385 12.06 -2.12 -29.87
N ALA A 386 11.02 -2.64 -29.22
CA ALA A 386 10.01 -3.51 -29.84
C ALA A 386 9.02 -2.73 -30.74
N GLY A 387 8.81 -1.45 -30.46
CA GLY A 387 7.95 -0.54 -31.24
C GLY A 387 6.52 -0.40 -30.71
N GLU A 388 6.19 -1.05 -29.60
CA GLU A 388 4.87 -1.03 -28.96
C GLU A 388 5.01 -1.06 -27.44
N LEU A 389 4.09 -0.40 -26.72
CA LEU A 389 3.98 -0.43 -25.26
C LEU A 389 2.50 -0.40 -24.91
N ASP A 390 1.94 -1.56 -24.61
CA ASP A 390 0.58 -1.72 -24.10
C ASP A 390 0.63 -1.91 -22.58
N LEU A 391 0.08 -0.96 -21.84
CA LEU A 391 0.05 -0.98 -20.38
C LEU A 391 -1.30 -1.49 -19.83
N ASP A 392 -2.25 -1.85 -20.69
CA ASP A 392 -3.57 -2.37 -20.29
C ASP A 392 -3.85 -3.74 -20.91
N LYS A 393 -2.88 -4.64 -20.73
CA LYS A 393 -2.88 -5.98 -21.33
C LYS A 393 -4.12 -6.76 -20.88
N PRO A 394 -4.74 -7.58 -21.74
CA PRO A 394 -5.89 -8.42 -21.36
C PRO A 394 -5.64 -9.33 -20.14
N VAL A 395 -4.41 -9.81 -19.95
CA VAL A 395 -4.02 -10.61 -18.78
C VAL A 395 -3.96 -9.79 -17.49
N SER A 396 -3.54 -8.52 -17.58
CA SER A 396 -3.54 -7.57 -16.47
C SER A 396 -4.96 -7.23 -16.04
N ARG A 397 -5.87 -6.98 -17.01
CA ARG A 397 -7.30 -6.81 -16.75
C ARG A 397 -7.96 -8.04 -16.10
N GLN A 398 -7.67 -9.24 -16.60
CA GLN A 398 -8.16 -10.48 -15.98
C GLN A 398 -7.67 -10.63 -14.53
N LEU A 399 -6.44 -10.20 -14.25
CA LEU A 399 -5.90 -10.19 -12.90
C LEU A 399 -6.60 -9.13 -12.03
N ALA A 400 -6.81 -7.90 -12.54
CA ALA A 400 -7.56 -6.86 -11.83
C ALA A 400 -8.99 -7.31 -11.48
N HIS A 401 -9.67 -7.99 -12.42
CA HIS A 401 -10.97 -8.61 -12.18
C HIS A 401 -10.92 -9.67 -11.08
N ALA A 402 -9.93 -10.57 -11.10
CA ALA A 402 -9.77 -11.61 -10.10
C ALA A 402 -9.53 -11.04 -8.69
N VAL A 403 -8.72 -9.98 -8.57
CA VAL A 403 -8.50 -9.29 -7.29
C VAL A 403 -9.79 -8.62 -6.83
N ALA A 404 -10.50 -7.89 -7.71
CA ALA A 404 -11.75 -7.21 -7.38
C ALA A 404 -12.84 -8.18 -6.90
N GLN A 405 -12.95 -9.34 -7.56
CA GLN A 405 -13.91 -10.38 -7.17
C GLN A 405 -13.53 -11.03 -5.83
N SER A 406 -12.23 -11.22 -5.59
CA SER A 406 -11.72 -11.82 -4.35
C SER A 406 -11.67 -10.84 -3.17
N SER A 407 -11.78 -9.53 -3.39
CA SER A 407 -11.66 -8.49 -2.35
C SER A 407 -12.99 -7.99 -1.83
N ALA A 408 -14.08 -8.10 -2.60
CA ALA A 408 -15.40 -7.68 -2.16
C ALA A 408 -15.86 -8.50 -0.93
N VAL A 409 -16.32 -7.79 0.10
CA VAL A 409 -16.70 -8.38 1.39
C VAL A 409 -18.20 -8.31 1.58
N LEU A 410 -18.85 -9.47 1.68
CA LEU A 410 -20.25 -9.54 2.10
C LEU A 410 -20.33 -9.38 3.63
N LEU A 411 -20.83 -8.24 4.10
CA LEU A 411 -20.89 -7.92 5.52
C LEU A 411 -22.11 -8.56 6.19
N SER A 412 -23.27 -8.47 5.55
CA SER A 412 -24.53 -9.06 6.00
C SER A 412 -25.41 -9.44 4.80
N ASN A 413 -26.27 -10.43 4.97
CA ASN A 413 -27.24 -10.85 3.97
C ASN A 413 -28.40 -11.61 4.64
N ASP A 414 -29.62 -11.09 4.52
CA ASP A 414 -30.86 -11.71 5.03
C ASP A 414 -31.58 -12.59 3.99
N GLY A 415 -30.94 -12.82 2.84
CA GLY A 415 -31.50 -13.55 1.70
C GLY A 415 -31.80 -12.67 0.49
N ALA A 416 -31.56 -11.36 0.57
CA ALA A 416 -31.69 -10.44 -0.56
C ALA A 416 -30.64 -10.63 -1.67
N LEU A 417 -29.48 -11.23 -1.34
CA LEU A 417 -28.47 -11.62 -2.32
C LEU A 417 -28.38 -13.15 -2.47
N PRO A 418 -28.16 -13.68 -3.69
CA PRO A 418 -27.96 -12.95 -4.95
C PRO A 418 -29.23 -12.25 -5.46
N LEU A 419 -29.03 -11.18 -6.24
CA LEU A 419 -30.12 -10.37 -6.80
C LEU A 419 -31.06 -11.20 -7.69
N PRO A 420 -32.37 -10.87 -7.70
CA PRO A 420 -33.31 -11.53 -8.59
C PRO A 420 -33.01 -11.22 -10.06
N THR A 421 -33.26 -12.19 -10.95
CA THR A 421 -32.98 -12.06 -12.39
C THR A 421 -34.08 -11.37 -13.18
N THR A 422 -35.21 -11.08 -12.55
CA THR A 422 -36.38 -10.40 -13.15
C THR A 422 -37.06 -9.54 -12.09
N GLY A 423 -37.97 -8.67 -12.49
CA GLY A 423 -38.68 -7.75 -11.59
C GLY A 423 -38.10 -6.35 -11.68
N ARG A 424 -38.55 -5.44 -10.81
CA ARG A 424 -38.09 -4.05 -10.82
C ARG A 424 -37.08 -3.78 -9.72
N ILE A 425 -35.89 -3.34 -10.10
CA ILE A 425 -34.83 -2.97 -9.16
C ILE A 425 -34.49 -1.49 -9.33
N ALA A 426 -34.53 -0.75 -8.23
CA ALA A 426 -34.01 0.62 -8.20
C ALA A 426 -32.50 0.56 -7.94
N LEU A 427 -31.71 1.19 -8.80
CA LEU A 427 -30.29 1.44 -8.57
C LEU A 427 -30.10 2.90 -8.18
N ILE A 428 -29.70 3.12 -6.93
CA ILE A 428 -29.62 4.44 -6.32
C ILE A 428 -28.20 4.72 -5.86
N GLY A 429 -27.79 5.98 -5.91
CA GLY A 429 -26.63 6.48 -5.17
C GLY A 429 -25.50 7.00 -6.06
N PRO A 430 -24.63 7.86 -5.51
CA PRO A 430 -23.61 8.55 -6.27
C PRO A 430 -22.54 7.62 -6.88
N CYS A 431 -22.26 6.48 -6.26
CA CYS A 431 -21.19 5.56 -6.71
C CYS A 431 -21.68 4.54 -7.75
N ALA A 432 -22.95 4.60 -8.15
CA ALA A 432 -23.53 3.59 -9.05
C ALA A 432 -23.07 3.76 -10.51
N ASP A 433 -22.80 4.99 -10.97
CA ASP A 433 -22.52 5.27 -12.39
C ASP A 433 -21.23 6.08 -12.66
N ASP A 434 -20.49 6.48 -11.62
CA ASP A 434 -19.17 7.13 -11.76
C ASP A 434 -18.06 6.10 -11.54
N VAL A 435 -17.32 5.76 -12.59
CA VAL A 435 -16.21 4.79 -12.51
C VAL A 435 -15.06 5.25 -11.63
N ARG A 436 -14.88 6.57 -11.44
CA ARG A 436 -13.82 7.12 -10.57
C ARG A 436 -14.03 6.79 -9.10
N THR A 437 -15.25 6.40 -8.70
CA THR A 437 -15.55 5.88 -7.35
C THR A 437 -15.04 4.46 -7.13
N MET A 438 -14.41 3.85 -8.15
CA MET A 438 -13.75 2.55 -8.04
C MET A 438 -12.23 2.66 -7.95
N PHE A 439 -11.63 3.83 -8.15
CA PHE A 439 -10.17 3.97 -8.22
C PHE A 439 -9.59 4.66 -6.99
N GLY A 440 -8.38 4.28 -6.58
CA GLY A 440 -7.62 4.94 -5.50
C GLY A 440 -7.00 6.28 -5.92
N CYS A 441 -6.49 7.03 -4.95
CA CYS A 441 -5.90 8.36 -5.13
C CYS A 441 -4.68 8.38 -6.06
N TYR A 442 -3.85 7.34 -6.03
CA TYR A 442 -2.66 7.17 -6.89
C TYR A 442 -2.95 6.45 -8.22
N SER A 443 -4.22 6.27 -8.59
CA SER A 443 -4.57 5.87 -9.95
C SER A 443 -4.46 7.08 -10.88
N PHE A 444 -3.97 6.90 -12.10
CA PHE A 444 -3.80 8.03 -13.04
C PHE A 444 -5.07 8.89 -13.22
N PRO A 445 -6.29 8.32 -13.30
CA PRO A 445 -7.52 9.10 -13.45
C PRO A 445 -7.84 9.99 -12.24
N ASN A 446 -7.65 9.49 -11.01
CA ASN A 446 -7.93 10.25 -9.79
C ASN A 446 -6.74 11.07 -9.28
N HIS A 447 -5.54 10.79 -9.80
CA HIS A 447 -4.31 11.52 -9.45
C HIS A 447 -4.07 12.70 -10.39
N VAL A 448 -4.06 12.46 -11.70
CA VAL A 448 -3.62 13.43 -12.72
C VAL A 448 -4.80 14.00 -13.52
N LEU A 449 -5.83 13.19 -13.77
CA LEU A 449 -7.02 13.62 -14.53
C LEU A 449 -8.18 14.11 -13.65
N ALA A 450 -7.96 14.25 -12.34
CA ALA A 450 -9.00 14.58 -11.37
C ALA A 450 -9.80 15.83 -11.75
N GLU A 451 -9.14 16.81 -12.37
CA GLU A 451 -9.71 18.09 -12.81
C GLU A 451 -9.76 18.23 -14.35
N ARG A 452 -9.63 17.12 -15.09
CA ARG A 452 -9.52 17.09 -16.57
C ARG A 452 -10.60 16.23 -17.22
N ASP A 453 -11.85 16.66 -17.09
CA ASP A 453 -13.01 15.98 -17.68
C ASP A 453 -12.95 15.92 -19.23
N ASP A 454 -12.18 16.81 -19.87
CA ASP A 454 -12.01 16.87 -21.32
C ASP A 454 -11.28 15.64 -21.90
N LEU A 455 -10.55 14.90 -21.08
CA LEU A 455 -9.77 13.73 -21.48
C LEU A 455 -10.44 12.39 -21.09
N GLY A 456 -11.64 12.45 -20.51
CA GLY A 456 -12.30 11.28 -19.94
C GLY A 456 -11.49 10.68 -18.79
N ASP A 457 -11.58 9.36 -18.60
CA ASP A 457 -10.89 8.67 -17.50
C ASP A 457 -9.51 8.13 -17.91
N GLY A 458 -9.14 8.17 -19.19
CA GLY A 458 -7.84 7.66 -19.66
C GLY A 458 -7.68 6.14 -19.64
N VAL A 459 -8.70 5.38 -19.22
CA VAL A 459 -8.79 3.92 -19.26
C VAL A 459 -10.21 3.49 -19.62
N GLU A 460 -10.38 2.28 -20.15
CA GLU A 460 -11.71 1.69 -20.35
C GLU A 460 -12.18 0.98 -19.07
N ALA A 461 -13.17 1.55 -18.38
CA ALA A 461 -13.80 0.95 -17.19
C ALA A 461 -15.33 0.91 -17.33
N VAL A 462 -15.97 -0.02 -16.62
CA VAL A 462 -17.44 -0.18 -16.64
C VAL A 462 -18.01 0.13 -15.26
N SER A 463 -18.94 1.09 -15.19
CA SER A 463 -19.62 1.44 -13.94
C SER A 463 -20.49 0.28 -13.42
N LEU A 464 -20.81 0.29 -12.12
CA LEU A 464 -21.68 -0.71 -11.52
C LEU A 464 -23.05 -0.77 -12.23
N ARG A 465 -23.63 0.38 -12.61
CA ARG A 465 -24.88 0.46 -13.38
C ARG A 465 -24.79 -0.28 -14.71
N HIS A 466 -23.76 0.00 -15.50
CA HIS A 466 -23.61 -0.64 -16.80
C HIS A 466 -23.32 -2.14 -16.66
N ALA A 467 -22.53 -2.53 -15.65
CA ALA A 467 -22.26 -3.93 -15.39
C ALA A 467 -23.51 -4.69 -14.93
N LEU A 468 -24.29 -4.16 -13.98
CA LEU A 468 -25.52 -4.82 -13.50
C LEU A 468 -26.58 -4.97 -14.59
N THR A 469 -26.77 -3.95 -15.42
CA THR A 469 -27.74 -4.01 -16.54
C THR A 469 -27.32 -5.02 -17.60
N ALA A 470 -26.01 -5.22 -17.82
CA ALA A 470 -25.51 -6.27 -18.71
C ALA A 470 -25.60 -7.67 -18.09
N GLU A 471 -25.32 -7.81 -16.79
CA GLU A 471 -25.34 -9.10 -16.09
C GLU A 471 -26.77 -9.62 -15.85
N LEU A 472 -27.75 -8.72 -15.69
CA LEU A 472 -29.16 -8.99 -15.40
C LEU A 472 -30.09 -8.22 -16.39
N PRO A 473 -30.15 -8.65 -17.67
CA PRO A 473 -30.85 -7.92 -18.73
C PRO A 473 -32.39 -7.98 -18.63
N ASP A 474 -32.93 -8.97 -17.91
CA ASP A 474 -34.38 -9.16 -17.76
C ASP A 474 -34.97 -8.41 -16.54
N VAL A 475 -34.15 -7.64 -15.83
CA VAL A 475 -34.57 -6.74 -14.74
C VAL A 475 -34.99 -5.38 -15.31
N GLU A 476 -36.11 -4.84 -14.82
CA GLU A 476 -36.51 -3.46 -15.05
C GLU A 476 -35.70 -2.54 -14.12
N TRP A 477 -34.66 -1.90 -14.66
CA TRP A 477 -33.79 -1.00 -13.90
C TRP A 477 -34.32 0.44 -13.90
N GLU A 478 -34.48 1.03 -12.71
CA GLU A 478 -34.67 2.47 -12.54
C GLU A 478 -33.44 3.07 -11.85
N PHE A 479 -32.76 4.01 -12.50
CA PHE A 479 -31.56 4.65 -11.96
C PHE A 479 -31.84 6.06 -11.47
N THR A 480 -31.33 6.41 -10.29
CA THR A 480 -31.21 7.79 -9.83
C THR A 480 -30.00 7.98 -8.94
N GLN A 481 -29.28 9.09 -9.10
CA GLN A 481 -28.10 9.38 -8.31
C GLN A 481 -28.43 9.64 -6.83
N GLY A 482 -29.60 10.23 -6.54
CA GLY A 482 -30.02 10.56 -5.16
C GLY A 482 -29.32 11.80 -4.58
N CYS A 483 -28.01 11.80 -4.47
CA CYS A 483 -27.20 12.94 -4.04
C CYS A 483 -25.81 12.90 -4.69
N PRO A 484 -25.05 14.01 -4.71
CA PRO A 484 -23.64 13.96 -5.08
C PRO A 484 -22.78 13.38 -3.92
N ILE A 485 -21.50 13.11 -4.20
CA ILE A 485 -20.57 12.46 -3.25
C ILE A 485 -20.20 13.41 -2.10
N ARG A 486 -19.86 14.66 -2.42
CA ARG A 486 -19.24 15.59 -1.47
C ARG A 486 -20.15 16.74 -1.06
N GLU A 487 -20.95 17.24 -2.00
CA GLU A 487 -21.76 18.43 -1.78
C GLU A 487 -22.98 18.13 -0.90
N ALA A 488 -23.41 19.13 -0.13
CA ALA A 488 -24.58 19.03 0.73
C ALA A 488 -25.92 19.23 -0.03
N ASP A 489 -26.04 18.66 -1.22
CA ASP A 489 -27.24 18.74 -2.07
C ASP A 489 -28.20 17.57 -1.83
N ARG A 490 -29.40 17.90 -1.34
CA ARG A 490 -30.47 16.96 -1.00
C ARG A 490 -31.56 16.87 -2.07
N SER A 491 -31.43 17.60 -3.17
CA SER A 491 -32.50 17.78 -4.16
C SER A 491 -32.94 16.47 -4.83
N GLY A 492 -32.05 15.49 -4.96
CA GLY A 492 -32.36 14.19 -5.55
C GLY A 492 -32.93 13.13 -4.59
N ILE A 493 -32.90 13.36 -3.26
CA ILE A 493 -33.30 12.35 -2.27
C ILE A 493 -34.79 11.98 -2.41
N ALA A 494 -35.66 12.96 -2.65
CA ALA A 494 -37.09 12.69 -2.85
C ALA A 494 -37.34 11.77 -4.06
N THR A 495 -36.59 11.96 -5.15
CA THR A 495 -36.65 11.11 -6.34
C THR A 495 -36.16 9.69 -6.03
N ALA A 496 -35.08 9.55 -5.25
CA ALA A 496 -34.57 8.26 -4.80
C ALA A 496 -35.60 7.49 -3.94
N VAL A 497 -36.31 8.18 -3.04
CA VAL A 497 -37.38 7.58 -2.23
C VAL A 497 -38.51 7.06 -3.12
N VAL A 498 -38.92 7.81 -4.15
CA VAL A 498 -39.96 7.40 -5.10
C VAL A 498 -39.52 6.16 -5.90
N ALA A 499 -38.30 6.17 -6.44
CA ALA A 499 -37.72 5.02 -7.15
C ALA A 499 -37.69 3.77 -6.27
N SER A 500 -37.16 3.88 -5.04
CA SER A 500 -37.12 2.76 -4.08
C SER A 500 -38.52 2.24 -3.77
N ALA A 501 -39.46 3.13 -3.44
CA ALA A 501 -40.83 2.73 -3.11
C ALA A 501 -41.58 2.05 -4.29
N GLY A 502 -41.18 2.35 -5.53
CA GLY A 502 -41.73 1.77 -6.75
C GLY A 502 -41.11 0.43 -7.18
N ALA A 503 -39.97 0.05 -6.58
CA ALA A 503 -39.21 -1.16 -6.92
C ALA A 503 -39.49 -2.33 -5.95
N ASP A 504 -39.17 -3.55 -6.38
CA ASP A 504 -39.26 -4.76 -5.57
C ASP A 504 -38.07 -4.85 -4.59
N LEU A 505 -36.91 -4.34 -5.02
CA LEU A 505 -35.66 -4.27 -4.26
C LEU A 505 -34.88 -3.03 -4.70
N THR A 506 -34.08 -2.48 -3.78
CA THR A 506 -33.18 -1.34 -4.06
C THR A 506 -31.74 -1.75 -3.88
N VAL A 507 -30.89 -1.45 -4.86
CA VAL A 507 -29.43 -1.46 -4.73
C VAL A 507 -28.98 -0.02 -4.51
N LEU A 508 -28.37 0.27 -3.36
CA LEU A 508 -27.91 1.61 -2.99
C LEU A 508 -26.38 1.64 -2.90
N ALA A 509 -25.71 2.36 -3.80
CA ALA A 509 -24.26 2.46 -3.88
C ALA A 509 -23.75 3.85 -3.42
N VAL A 510 -23.00 3.87 -2.32
CA VAL A 510 -22.48 5.06 -1.64
C VAL A 510 -20.98 4.90 -1.36
N GLY A 511 -20.30 5.97 -0.95
CA GLY A 511 -18.91 5.92 -0.54
C GLY A 511 -18.09 7.12 -1.00
N ASP A 512 -16.85 6.83 -1.41
CA ASP A 512 -15.82 7.81 -1.74
C ASP A 512 -15.68 8.04 -3.25
N LYS A 513 -15.12 9.20 -3.56
CA LYS A 513 -14.27 9.44 -4.72
C LYS A 513 -12.89 9.84 -4.20
N ALA A 514 -11.90 8.99 -4.42
CA ALA A 514 -10.52 9.24 -3.98
C ALA A 514 -9.88 10.39 -4.78
N GLY A 515 -8.87 11.02 -4.20
CA GLY A 515 -8.10 12.10 -4.82
C GLY A 515 -7.02 12.63 -3.89
N MET A 516 -6.42 13.75 -4.27
CA MET A 516 -5.27 14.33 -3.56
C MET A 516 -5.64 15.68 -2.93
N PHE A 517 -5.04 15.99 -1.79
CA PHE A 517 -5.01 17.31 -1.13
C PHE A 517 -6.37 18.02 -1.03
N GLY A 518 -7.42 17.26 -0.67
CA GLY A 518 -8.78 17.76 -0.50
C GLY A 518 -9.63 17.85 -1.77
N ILE A 519 -9.07 17.47 -2.93
CA ILE A 519 -9.85 17.30 -4.17
C ILE A 519 -10.81 16.11 -4.01
N GLY A 520 -10.32 15.02 -3.42
CA GLY A 520 -11.09 13.82 -3.11
C GLY A 520 -11.77 13.84 -1.74
N THR A 521 -12.39 12.71 -1.43
CA THR A 521 -13.00 12.37 -0.11
C THR A 521 -12.19 11.35 0.67
N SER A 522 -11.36 10.60 -0.04
CA SER A 522 -10.28 9.76 0.49
C SER A 522 -8.98 9.97 -0.31
N GLY A 523 -7.85 9.52 0.22
CA GLY A 523 -6.51 9.70 -0.38
C GLY A 523 -5.62 10.70 0.37
N GLU A 524 -4.41 10.91 -0.13
CA GLU A 524 -3.40 11.77 0.48
C GLU A 524 -3.92 13.19 0.70
N GLY A 525 -3.85 13.69 1.94
CA GLY A 525 -4.35 15.01 2.32
C GLY A 525 -5.88 15.17 2.31
N CYS A 526 -6.64 14.08 2.10
CA CYS A 526 -8.09 14.03 2.19
C CYS A 526 -8.53 13.42 3.54
N ASP A 527 -8.11 14.04 4.64
CA ASP A 527 -8.44 13.59 6.01
C ASP A 527 -9.86 14.01 6.44
N VAL A 528 -10.43 13.34 7.44
CA VAL A 528 -11.81 13.61 7.91
C VAL A 528 -11.89 13.84 9.42
N GLU A 529 -12.89 14.58 9.87
CA GLU A 529 -13.10 14.85 11.30
C GLU A 529 -13.72 13.65 12.04
N ASP A 530 -14.58 12.90 11.34
CA ASP A 530 -15.28 11.71 11.82
C ASP A 530 -15.48 10.67 10.69
N LEU A 531 -16.06 9.52 11.04
CA LEU A 531 -16.29 8.42 10.11
C LEU A 531 -17.72 8.38 9.55
N LEU A 532 -18.35 9.55 9.36
CA LEU A 532 -19.56 9.67 8.55
C LEU A 532 -19.23 9.57 7.05
N LEU A 533 -20.15 9.03 6.25
CA LEU A 533 -20.03 9.10 4.79
C LEU A 533 -20.05 10.56 4.31
N PRO A 534 -19.31 10.90 3.22
CA PRO A 534 -19.20 12.27 2.78
C PRO A 534 -20.52 12.82 2.21
N GLY A 535 -20.65 14.15 2.22
CA GLY A 535 -21.81 14.86 1.72
C GLY A 535 -23.07 14.58 2.54
N VAL A 536 -24.16 14.19 1.87
CA VAL A 536 -25.45 13.86 2.49
C VAL A 536 -25.87 12.41 2.23
N GLN A 537 -24.89 11.54 1.96
CA GLN A 537 -25.14 10.15 1.59
C GLN A 537 -25.84 9.35 2.69
N GLU A 538 -25.58 9.66 3.96
CA GLU A 538 -26.28 9.00 5.06
C GLU A 538 -27.75 9.38 5.14
N GLU A 539 -28.09 10.63 4.85
CA GLU A 539 -29.50 11.07 4.76
C GLU A 539 -30.21 10.36 3.60
N LEU A 540 -29.51 10.10 2.49
CA LEU A 540 -30.01 9.28 1.38
C LEU A 540 -30.25 7.83 1.84
N ILE A 541 -29.30 7.22 2.55
CA ILE A 541 -29.45 5.86 3.10
C ILE A 541 -30.66 5.76 4.02
N GLU A 542 -30.78 6.68 4.98
CA GLU A 542 -31.89 6.69 5.93
C GLU A 542 -33.24 6.87 5.22
N ALA A 543 -33.33 7.80 4.27
CA ALA A 543 -34.55 8.04 3.52
C ALA A 543 -34.98 6.84 2.67
N VAL A 544 -34.02 6.15 2.04
CA VAL A 544 -34.29 4.95 1.23
C VAL A 544 -34.68 3.76 2.11
N LEU A 545 -33.98 3.52 3.23
CA LEU A 545 -34.34 2.47 4.20
C LEU A 545 -35.73 2.71 4.80
N ALA A 546 -36.11 3.97 5.04
CA ALA A 546 -37.42 4.33 5.57
C ALA A 546 -38.60 3.97 4.64
N THR A 547 -38.35 3.62 3.37
CA THR A 547 -39.38 3.10 2.46
C THR A 547 -39.87 1.70 2.86
N GLY A 548 -39.12 0.98 3.69
CA GLY A 548 -39.44 -0.38 4.11
C GLY A 548 -39.25 -1.44 3.02
N ARG A 549 -38.66 -1.08 1.88
CA ARG A 549 -38.27 -2.01 0.82
C ARG A 549 -36.93 -2.68 1.16
N PRO A 550 -36.66 -3.91 0.69
CA PRO A 550 -35.34 -4.52 0.83
C PRO A 550 -34.27 -3.65 0.16
N VAL A 551 -33.23 -3.29 0.91
CA VAL A 551 -32.10 -2.49 0.42
C VAL A 551 -30.82 -3.30 0.51
N VAL A 552 -30.13 -3.47 -0.62
CA VAL A 552 -28.75 -3.94 -0.70
C VAL A 552 -27.85 -2.71 -0.73
N LEU A 553 -27.13 -2.47 0.37
CA LEU A 553 -26.22 -1.33 0.52
C LEU A 553 -24.79 -1.73 0.08
N ILE A 554 -24.24 -1.00 -0.87
CA ILE A 554 -22.87 -1.17 -1.35
C ILE A 554 -22.07 0.06 -0.94
N VAL A 555 -20.95 -0.15 -0.25
CA VAL A 555 -20.05 0.92 0.20
C VAL A 555 -18.73 0.78 -0.55
N SER A 556 -18.46 1.72 -1.46
CA SER A 556 -17.19 1.83 -2.19
C SER A 556 -16.31 2.88 -1.53
N SER A 557 -15.36 2.50 -0.68
CA SER A 557 -14.64 3.49 0.15
C SER A 557 -13.15 3.23 0.27
N GLY A 558 -12.39 4.30 0.51
CA GLY A 558 -10.95 4.23 0.82
C GLY A 558 -10.65 4.00 2.30
N ARG A 559 -11.68 4.06 3.17
CA ARG A 559 -11.57 3.89 4.63
C ARG A 559 -12.81 3.19 5.21
N PRO A 560 -12.76 2.69 6.46
CA PRO A 560 -13.91 2.08 7.10
C PRO A 560 -14.84 3.14 7.74
N TYR A 561 -15.89 3.52 7.01
CA TYR A 561 -16.96 4.39 7.54
C TYR A 561 -17.82 3.68 8.59
N ALA A 562 -18.48 4.44 9.45
CA ALA A 562 -19.38 3.92 10.50
C ALA A 562 -20.75 3.47 9.96
N VAL A 563 -20.76 2.80 8.81
CA VAL A 563 -21.96 2.30 8.11
C VAL A 563 -22.59 1.09 8.81
N GLY A 564 -21.87 0.50 9.77
CA GLY A 564 -22.34 -0.64 10.56
C GLY A 564 -23.67 -0.40 11.29
N ARG A 565 -24.01 0.86 11.60
CA ARG A 565 -25.31 1.21 12.21
C ARG A 565 -26.52 0.93 11.32
N PHE A 566 -26.33 0.72 10.02
CA PHE A 566 -27.41 0.35 9.08
C PHE A 566 -27.57 -1.18 8.93
N ALA A 567 -26.71 -1.99 9.57
CA ALA A 567 -26.69 -3.44 9.39
C ALA A 567 -27.97 -4.15 9.81
N SER A 568 -28.70 -3.63 10.81
CA SER A 568 -29.95 -4.22 11.28
C SER A 568 -31.17 -3.88 10.42
N THR A 569 -31.04 -2.95 9.47
CA THR A 569 -32.14 -2.45 8.63
C THR A 569 -31.92 -2.69 7.14
N ALA A 570 -30.66 -2.74 6.68
CA ALA A 570 -30.33 -3.17 5.34
C ALA A 570 -30.54 -4.68 5.18
N ALA A 571 -31.06 -5.09 4.02
CA ALA A 571 -31.29 -6.49 3.70
C ALA A 571 -29.96 -7.23 3.39
N ALA A 572 -29.04 -6.53 2.72
CA ALA A 572 -27.66 -6.97 2.61
C ALA A 572 -26.71 -5.77 2.60
N MET A 573 -25.46 -5.99 3.01
CA MET A 573 -24.39 -5.00 2.96
C MET A 573 -23.14 -5.59 2.32
N VAL A 574 -22.55 -4.85 1.38
CA VAL A 574 -21.31 -5.22 0.70
C VAL A 574 -20.31 -4.07 0.81
N GLN A 575 -19.11 -4.37 1.29
CA GLN A 575 -17.98 -3.44 1.31
C GLN A 575 -17.05 -3.75 0.13
N VAL A 576 -16.69 -2.72 -0.62
CA VAL A 576 -15.66 -2.77 -1.66
C VAL A 576 -14.67 -1.64 -1.43
N PHE A 577 -13.38 -1.96 -1.32
CA PHE A 577 -12.34 -0.96 -1.07
C PHE A 577 -11.75 -0.50 -2.40
N LEU A 578 -12.49 0.34 -3.14
CA LEU A 578 -12.10 0.91 -4.43
C LEU A 578 -11.55 -0.17 -5.40
N PRO A 579 -12.45 -0.94 -6.08
CA PRO A 579 -12.13 -2.21 -6.73
C PRO A 579 -11.43 -2.14 -8.10
N GLY A 580 -10.89 -1.00 -8.52
CA GLY A 580 -10.15 -0.87 -9.78
C GLY A 580 -11.03 -0.90 -11.03
N GLU A 581 -10.41 -0.98 -12.21
CA GLU A 581 -11.08 -0.81 -13.52
C GLU A 581 -12.07 -1.91 -13.90
N GLU A 582 -11.84 -3.13 -13.42
CA GLU A 582 -12.74 -4.27 -13.58
C GLU A 582 -13.73 -4.43 -12.41
N GLY A 583 -13.71 -3.49 -11.46
CA GLY A 583 -14.49 -3.53 -10.24
C GLY A 583 -16.00 -3.60 -10.47
N GLY A 584 -16.53 -2.80 -11.40
CA GLY A 584 -17.96 -2.79 -11.71
C GLY A 584 -18.44 -4.16 -12.20
N ARG A 585 -17.67 -4.83 -13.07
CA ARG A 585 -17.98 -6.18 -13.57
C ARG A 585 -17.89 -7.23 -12.47
N ALA A 586 -16.80 -7.22 -11.69
CA ALA A 586 -16.60 -8.18 -10.61
C ALA A 586 -17.71 -8.08 -9.54
N VAL A 587 -18.07 -6.86 -9.13
CA VAL A 587 -19.13 -6.61 -8.16
C VAL A 587 -20.50 -7.01 -8.72
N ALA A 588 -20.81 -6.67 -9.97
CA ALA A 588 -22.07 -7.09 -10.59
C ALA A 588 -22.21 -8.62 -10.67
N GLN A 589 -21.14 -9.35 -10.99
CA GLN A 589 -21.14 -10.82 -11.03
C GLN A 589 -21.36 -11.45 -9.66
N LEU A 590 -20.76 -10.88 -8.61
CA LEU A 590 -21.00 -11.30 -7.23
C LEU A 590 -22.45 -11.06 -6.83
N LEU A 591 -22.98 -9.85 -7.08
CA LEU A 591 -24.37 -9.51 -6.76
C LEU A 591 -25.37 -10.38 -7.53
N ALA A 592 -25.07 -10.75 -8.78
CA ALA A 592 -25.88 -11.65 -9.60
C ALA A 592 -25.72 -13.14 -9.23
N GLY A 593 -24.83 -13.50 -8.29
CA GLY A 593 -24.57 -14.88 -7.90
C GLY A 593 -23.79 -15.70 -8.93
N LYS A 594 -23.15 -15.06 -9.92
CA LYS A 594 -22.25 -15.71 -10.90
C LYS A 594 -20.87 -16.01 -10.31
N ALA A 595 -20.52 -15.32 -9.23
CA ALA A 595 -19.36 -15.58 -8.40
C ALA A 595 -19.78 -15.61 -6.92
N ASN A 596 -18.93 -16.19 -6.08
CA ASN A 596 -19.15 -16.24 -4.64
C ASN A 596 -18.20 -15.30 -3.89
N PHE A 597 -18.71 -14.61 -2.88
CA PHE A 597 -17.92 -13.77 -2.00
C PHE A 597 -16.90 -14.60 -1.22
N SER A 598 -15.69 -14.05 -1.10
CA SER A 598 -14.59 -14.63 -0.33
C SER A 598 -13.67 -13.58 0.31
N GLY A 599 -13.98 -12.29 0.15
CA GLY A 599 -13.22 -11.22 0.78
C GLY A 599 -13.46 -11.21 2.29
N LYS A 600 -12.43 -10.82 3.04
CA LYS A 600 -12.47 -10.61 4.49
C LYS A 600 -11.99 -9.21 4.81
N LEU A 601 -12.53 -8.59 5.85
CA LEU A 601 -12.18 -7.23 6.26
C LEU A 601 -10.72 -7.09 6.72
N PRO A 602 -9.87 -6.30 6.06
CA PRO A 602 -8.50 -6.00 6.54
C PRO A 602 -8.48 -4.88 7.59
N VAL A 603 -9.64 -4.27 7.85
CA VAL A 603 -9.93 -3.26 8.88
C VAL A 603 -11.34 -3.52 9.43
N GLN A 604 -11.56 -3.32 10.73
CA GLN A 604 -12.92 -3.41 11.28
C GLN A 604 -13.79 -2.22 10.82
N ILE A 605 -15.10 -2.44 10.75
CA ILE A 605 -16.10 -1.41 10.47
C ILE A 605 -16.69 -0.89 11.79
N PRO A 606 -16.51 0.40 12.13
CA PRO A 606 -17.06 0.97 13.35
C PRO A 606 -18.59 0.99 13.40
N THR A 607 -19.13 0.91 14.62
CA THR A 607 -20.56 1.10 14.87
C THR A 607 -20.96 2.58 14.87
N THR A 608 -20.08 3.46 15.34
CA THR A 608 -20.37 4.90 15.48
C THR A 608 -19.25 5.77 14.89
N PRO A 609 -19.55 6.99 14.39
CA PRO A 609 -18.57 7.84 13.72
C PRO A 609 -17.44 8.35 14.59
N GLY A 610 -17.71 8.61 15.88
CA GLY A 610 -16.74 9.14 16.85
C GLY A 610 -16.22 8.10 17.84
N GLY A 611 -16.65 6.84 17.73
CA GLY A 611 -16.40 5.81 18.72
C GLY A 611 -15.01 5.17 18.65
N GLN A 612 -14.16 5.56 17.70
CA GLN A 612 -12.90 4.88 17.40
C GLN A 612 -11.86 5.89 16.92
N PRO A 613 -10.64 5.82 17.46
CA PRO A 613 -9.60 5.24 16.63
C PRO A 613 -8.86 4.15 17.39
N TYR A 614 -9.51 3.01 17.65
CA TYR A 614 -8.81 1.82 18.12
C TYR A 614 -9.14 0.63 17.22
N THR A 615 -8.10 -0.12 16.87
CA THR A 615 -8.16 -1.30 15.99
C THR A 615 -8.55 -2.54 16.79
N TYR A 616 -8.68 -3.71 16.15
CA TYR A 616 -8.85 -4.97 16.89
C TYR A 616 -7.65 -5.28 17.83
N LEU A 617 -6.47 -4.70 17.56
CA LEU A 617 -5.27 -4.71 18.42
C LEU A 617 -5.36 -3.72 19.60
N HIS A 618 -6.34 -3.87 20.48
CA HIS A 618 -6.47 -3.06 21.70
C HIS A 618 -6.16 -3.88 22.96
N ALA A 619 -5.72 -3.21 24.01
CA ALA A 619 -5.49 -3.82 25.31
C ALA A 619 -6.82 -4.20 26.02
N PRO A 620 -6.84 -5.16 26.95
CA PRO A 620 -8.06 -5.58 27.67
C PRO A 620 -8.88 -4.45 28.32
N LEU A 621 -8.25 -3.36 28.77
CA LEU A 621 -8.95 -2.21 29.34
C LEU A 621 -9.64 -1.32 28.29
N GLY A 622 -9.25 -1.44 27.02
CA GLY A 622 -9.92 -0.81 25.88
C GLY A 622 -11.05 -1.65 25.29
N ASP A 623 -11.22 -2.90 25.76
CA ASP A 623 -12.31 -3.78 25.36
C ASP A 623 -13.63 -3.38 26.05
N ARG A 624 -14.76 -3.94 25.60
CA ARG A 624 -16.08 -3.69 26.16
C ARG A 624 -16.15 -4.14 27.63
N GLN A 625 -16.05 -3.16 28.53
CA GLN A 625 -16.21 -3.36 29.97
C GLN A 625 -17.26 -2.39 30.51
N SER A 626 -18.52 -2.84 30.57
CA SER A 626 -19.68 -2.02 30.97
C SER A 626 -19.62 -1.45 32.39
N TRP A 627 -18.74 -1.99 33.24
CA TRP A 627 -18.49 -1.49 34.59
C TRP A 627 -17.38 -0.42 34.65
N LEU A 628 -16.56 -0.28 33.60
CA LEU A 628 -15.43 0.65 33.53
C LEU A 628 -15.75 1.88 32.66
N SER A 629 -16.42 1.67 31.52
CA SER A 629 -16.77 2.73 30.56
C SER A 629 -18.21 2.59 30.07
N ASN A 630 -18.86 3.73 29.79
CA ASN A 630 -20.18 3.77 29.17
C ASN A 630 -20.13 3.72 27.63
N LEU A 631 -18.94 3.76 27.04
CA LEU A 631 -18.74 3.61 25.59
C LEU A 631 -18.58 2.13 25.24
N ASP A 632 -19.21 1.73 24.14
CA ASP A 632 -19.09 0.38 23.58
C ASP A 632 -18.12 0.39 22.40
N PRO A 633 -16.90 -0.16 22.55
CA PRO A 633 -15.89 -0.17 21.51
C PRO A 633 -16.15 -1.27 20.46
N THR A 634 -17.19 -2.09 20.63
CA THR A 634 -17.46 -3.23 19.75
C THR A 634 -17.70 -2.75 18.30
N PRO A 635 -16.91 -3.23 17.32
CA PRO A 635 -17.15 -2.91 15.92
C PRO A 635 -18.43 -3.59 15.44
N ALA A 636 -19.06 -3.00 14.41
CA ALA A 636 -20.24 -3.63 13.80
C ALA A 636 -19.84 -4.87 13.00
N PHE A 637 -18.67 -4.81 12.35
CA PHE A 637 -18.04 -5.93 11.67
C PHE A 637 -16.55 -5.96 12.03
N PRO A 638 -16.05 -7.04 12.65
CA PRO A 638 -14.68 -7.09 13.15
C PRO A 638 -13.65 -7.32 12.04
N PHE A 639 -12.36 -7.10 12.35
CA PHE A 639 -11.26 -7.53 11.49
C PHE A 639 -11.43 -9.00 11.08
N GLY A 640 -11.17 -9.29 9.82
CA GLY A 640 -11.29 -10.62 9.25
C GLY A 640 -12.72 -11.07 8.94
N HIS A 641 -13.75 -10.26 9.19
CA HIS A 641 -15.14 -10.61 8.89
C HIS A 641 -15.42 -10.62 7.39
N GLY A 642 -16.25 -11.57 6.95
CA GLY A 642 -16.74 -11.64 5.58
C GLY A 642 -17.52 -12.92 5.35
N LEU A 643 -18.73 -12.76 4.82
CA LEU A 643 -19.66 -13.85 4.53
C LEU A 643 -19.48 -14.40 3.11
N SER A 644 -20.13 -15.52 2.85
CA SER A 644 -20.17 -16.20 1.57
C SER A 644 -21.62 -16.60 1.25
N TYR A 645 -21.90 -16.97 -0.01
CA TYR A 645 -23.15 -17.65 -0.39
C TYR A 645 -23.19 -19.12 0.06
N THR A 646 -22.08 -19.62 0.61
CA THR A 646 -22.04 -20.91 1.31
C THR A 646 -21.71 -20.71 2.79
N THR A 647 -21.76 -21.78 3.57
CA THR A 647 -21.40 -21.79 4.99
C THR A 647 -20.19 -22.67 5.22
N PHE A 648 -19.36 -22.29 6.19
CA PHE A 648 -18.19 -23.05 6.61
C PHE A 648 -18.27 -23.39 8.09
N GLU A 649 -17.85 -24.61 8.42
CA GLU A 649 -17.64 -25.04 9.79
C GLU A 649 -16.14 -25.18 10.04
N THR A 650 -15.65 -24.53 11.10
CA THR A 650 -14.27 -24.63 11.57
C THR A 650 -14.24 -25.42 12.88
N ASP A 651 -13.50 -26.54 12.91
CA ASP A 651 -13.43 -27.43 14.07
C ASP A 651 -12.03 -28.03 14.30
N GLY A 652 -11.89 -28.85 15.35
CA GLY A 652 -10.75 -29.75 15.48
C GLY A 652 -9.38 -29.09 15.69
N LEU A 653 -9.30 -27.97 16.40
CA LEU A 653 -8.02 -27.34 16.73
C LEU A 653 -7.14 -28.30 17.54
N GLY A 654 -5.96 -28.60 17.00
CA GLY A 654 -4.95 -29.45 17.63
C GLY A 654 -3.58 -28.77 17.61
N VAL A 655 -2.78 -29.04 18.63
CA VAL A 655 -1.37 -28.64 18.72
C VAL A 655 -0.50 -29.89 18.77
N ASP A 656 0.62 -29.90 18.06
CA ASP A 656 1.52 -31.06 18.02
C ASP A 656 2.30 -31.25 19.34
N ARG A 657 2.41 -30.20 20.14
CA ARG A 657 3.05 -30.20 21.46
C ARG A 657 2.48 -29.11 22.36
N GLU A 658 2.32 -29.42 23.64
CA GLU A 658 1.82 -28.47 24.65
C GLU A 658 2.94 -27.63 25.27
N LEU A 659 4.16 -28.18 25.39
CA LEU A 659 5.33 -27.47 25.92
C LEU A 659 6.25 -27.09 24.78
N VAL A 660 6.47 -25.78 24.59
CA VAL A 660 7.27 -25.23 23.48
C VAL A 660 8.43 -24.42 24.07
N PRO A 661 9.69 -24.71 23.74
CA PRO A 661 10.81 -23.84 24.10
C PRO A 661 10.60 -22.41 23.60
N VAL A 662 11.06 -21.39 24.33
CA VAL A 662 11.00 -19.97 23.90
C VAL A 662 11.74 -19.67 22.58
N ASP A 663 12.56 -20.58 22.08
CA ASP A 663 13.26 -20.57 20.78
C ASP A 663 12.80 -21.71 19.85
N GLY A 664 11.66 -22.33 20.15
CA GLY A 664 11.15 -23.49 19.45
C GLY A 664 10.10 -23.16 18.39
N GLU A 665 9.53 -24.24 17.86
CA GLU A 665 8.42 -24.23 16.91
C GLU A 665 7.35 -25.22 17.33
N PHE A 666 6.12 -24.96 16.90
CA PHE A 666 4.96 -25.82 17.08
C PHE A 666 4.05 -25.75 15.85
N THR A 667 3.20 -26.75 15.67
CA THR A 667 2.22 -26.81 14.59
C THR A 667 0.82 -26.78 15.16
N VAL A 668 -0.01 -25.87 14.64
CA VAL A 668 -1.45 -25.81 14.93
C VAL A 668 -2.22 -26.34 13.73
N SER A 669 -3.05 -27.36 13.93
CA SER A 669 -3.95 -27.90 12.89
C SER A 669 -5.38 -27.46 13.16
N VAL A 670 -6.09 -27.01 12.13
CA VAL A 670 -7.50 -26.61 12.17
C VAL A 670 -8.21 -27.22 10.97
N ARG A 671 -9.40 -27.78 11.15
CA ARG A 671 -10.21 -28.29 10.04
C ARG A 671 -11.24 -27.25 9.63
N VAL A 672 -11.46 -27.16 8.32
CA VAL A 672 -12.51 -26.33 7.73
C VAL A 672 -13.31 -27.17 6.74
N ARG A 673 -14.63 -27.03 6.76
CA ARG A 673 -15.54 -27.76 5.87
C ARG A 673 -16.56 -26.82 5.26
N ASN A 674 -16.79 -26.95 3.95
CA ASN A 674 -17.92 -26.30 3.29
C ASN A 674 -19.20 -27.10 3.61
N THR A 675 -20.10 -26.50 4.38
CA THR A 675 -21.37 -27.11 4.79
C THR A 675 -22.57 -26.69 3.96
N GLY A 676 -22.38 -25.74 3.04
CA GLY A 676 -23.46 -25.26 2.17
C GLY A 676 -23.57 -26.02 0.84
N ALA A 677 -24.34 -25.45 -0.08
CA ALA A 677 -24.74 -26.09 -1.33
C ALA A 677 -23.92 -25.63 -2.55
N VAL A 678 -23.08 -24.61 -2.40
CA VAL A 678 -22.27 -24.05 -3.50
C VAL A 678 -20.80 -24.02 -3.11
N ALA A 679 -19.91 -24.07 -4.11
CA ALA A 679 -18.49 -23.90 -3.90
C ALA A 679 -18.19 -22.50 -3.33
N GLY A 680 -17.14 -22.40 -2.52
CA GLY A 680 -16.70 -21.14 -1.95
C GLY A 680 -15.28 -21.22 -1.41
N ALA A 681 -14.77 -20.09 -0.94
CA ALA A 681 -13.47 -20.04 -0.27
C ALA A 681 -13.60 -19.38 1.11
N GLU A 682 -12.98 -19.99 2.10
CA GLU A 682 -12.92 -19.50 3.48
C GLU A 682 -11.48 -19.13 3.85
N THR A 683 -11.31 -18.10 4.68
CA THR A 683 -10.01 -17.69 5.19
C THR A 683 -9.94 -18.07 6.67
N VAL A 684 -9.31 -19.22 6.94
CA VAL A 684 -9.07 -19.69 8.31
C VAL A 684 -8.01 -18.79 8.95
N GLN A 685 -8.36 -18.14 10.04
CA GLN A 685 -7.51 -17.19 10.77
C GLN A 685 -7.12 -17.78 12.13
N LEU A 686 -5.83 -17.75 12.46
CA LEU A 686 -5.26 -18.21 13.73
C LEU A 686 -4.77 -17.00 14.53
N TYR A 687 -5.23 -16.87 15.78
CA TYR A 687 -4.88 -15.80 16.69
C TYR A 687 -4.16 -16.34 17.94
N ALA A 688 -3.24 -15.54 18.47
CA ALA A 688 -2.65 -15.73 19.79
C ALA A 688 -3.23 -14.74 20.80
N ILE A 689 -3.34 -15.20 22.03
CA ILE A 689 -3.66 -14.38 23.20
C ILE A 689 -2.62 -14.72 24.27
N ASP A 690 -1.93 -13.69 24.75
CA ASP A 690 -1.03 -13.79 25.88
C ASP A 690 -1.77 -13.29 27.14
N PRO A 691 -2.29 -14.18 28.00
CA PRO A 691 -3.11 -13.80 29.14
C PRO A 691 -2.30 -13.13 30.25
N VAL A 692 -0.99 -13.40 30.34
CA VAL A 692 -0.13 -12.90 31.42
C VAL A 692 1.26 -12.64 30.86
N ALA A 693 1.57 -11.35 30.70
CA ALA A 693 2.87 -10.88 30.28
C ALA A 693 3.43 -9.79 31.22
N GLN A 694 4.74 -9.51 31.13
CA GLN A 694 5.37 -8.41 31.88
C GLN A 694 4.85 -7.01 31.50
N VAL A 695 4.18 -6.87 30.35
CA VAL A 695 3.49 -5.65 29.90
C VAL A 695 2.11 -5.98 29.35
N THR A 696 1.21 -5.00 29.33
CA THR A 696 -0.11 -5.18 28.71
C THR A 696 0.02 -5.54 27.23
N ARG A 697 -0.67 -6.60 26.81
CA ARG A 697 -0.72 -7.08 25.43
C ARG A 697 -2.10 -6.80 24.80
N PRO A 698 -2.21 -6.80 23.46
CA PRO A 698 -3.51 -6.80 22.80
C PRO A 698 -4.38 -7.99 23.24
N VAL A 699 -5.71 -7.84 23.20
CA VAL A 699 -6.66 -8.90 23.54
C VAL A 699 -6.55 -10.14 22.63
N ARG A 700 -6.00 -9.96 21.43
CA ARG A 700 -5.63 -11.01 20.47
C ARG A 700 -4.72 -10.41 19.39
N SER A 701 -3.97 -11.24 18.69
CA SER A 701 -3.18 -10.84 17.52
C SER A 701 -3.11 -11.96 16.49
N LEU A 702 -3.19 -11.63 15.20
CA LEU A 702 -3.12 -12.60 14.12
C LEU A 702 -1.73 -13.25 14.06
N LEU A 703 -1.69 -14.58 14.16
CA LEU A 703 -0.48 -15.38 13.96
C LEU A 703 -0.30 -15.79 12.51
N GLY A 704 -1.38 -16.22 11.86
CA GLY A 704 -1.36 -16.78 10.51
C GLY A 704 -2.76 -16.89 9.94
N PHE A 705 -2.85 -16.98 8.61
CA PHE A 705 -4.12 -17.20 7.92
C PHE A 705 -3.94 -18.10 6.69
N ALA A 706 -5.02 -18.71 6.23
CA ALA A 706 -5.02 -19.57 5.06
C ALA A 706 -6.34 -19.45 4.31
N LYS A 707 -6.30 -19.05 3.04
CA LYS A 707 -7.46 -19.08 2.16
C LYS A 707 -7.62 -20.46 1.51
N VAL A 708 -8.77 -21.08 1.67
CA VAL A 708 -9.04 -22.45 1.22
C VAL A 708 -10.32 -22.50 0.40
N ALA A 709 -10.20 -22.82 -0.89
CA ALA A 709 -11.34 -23.08 -1.76
C ALA A 709 -11.83 -24.53 -1.59
N LEU A 710 -13.13 -24.70 -1.36
CA LEU A 710 -13.79 -25.98 -1.09
C LEU A 710 -15.08 -26.13 -1.88
N GLU A 711 -15.26 -27.29 -2.51
CA GLU A 711 -16.52 -27.75 -3.07
C GLU A 711 -17.55 -28.06 -1.96
N PRO A 712 -18.86 -28.13 -2.27
CA PRO A 712 -19.87 -28.52 -1.29
C PRO A 712 -19.52 -29.83 -0.59
N CYS A 713 -19.62 -29.85 0.74
CA CYS A 713 -19.26 -30.97 1.62
C CYS A 713 -17.77 -31.35 1.69
N GLU A 714 -16.89 -30.76 0.87
CA GLU A 714 -15.43 -30.94 0.95
C GLU A 714 -14.91 -30.35 2.26
N ARG A 715 -13.85 -30.97 2.80
CA ARG A 715 -13.16 -30.51 3.99
C ARG A 715 -11.66 -30.46 3.74
N ALA A 716 -10.96 -29.63 4.50
CA ALA A 716 -9.51 -29.60 4.53
C ALA A 716 -8.99 -29.40 5.94
N THR A 717 -7.81 -29.94 6.21
CA THR A 717 -7.00 -29.64 7.39
C THR A 717 -5.94 -28.60 7.01
N VAL A 718 -6.01 -27.43 7.65
CA VAL A 718 -5.02 -26.35 7.57
C VAL A 718 -4.02 -26.53 8.71
N ARG A 719 -2.72 -26.45 8.42
CA ARG A 719 -1.65 -26.54 9.41
C ARG A 719 -0.77 -25.30 9.36
N PHE A 720 -0.66 -24.61 10.49
CA PHE A 720 0.18 -23.44 10.70
C PHE A 720 1.46 -23.86 11.41
N HIS A 721 2.62 -23.58 10.82
CA HIS A 721 3.93 -23.86 11.41
C HIS A 721 4.47 -22.59 12.07
N VAL A 722 4.32 -22.50 13.40
CA VAL A 722 4.57 -21.28 14.16
C VAL A 722 5.89 -21.40 14.90
N HIS A 723 6.83 -20.51 14.59
CA HIS A 723 8.01 -20.27 15.41
C HIS A 723 7.70 -19.25 16.52
N THR A 724 8.27 -19.41 17.71
CA THR A 724 7.97 -18.55 18.88
C THR A 724 8.39 -17.08 18.70
N ASP A 725 9.20 -16.75 17.70
CA ASP A 725 9.46 -15.36 17.27
C ASP A 725 8.16 -14.58 16.98
N ARG A 726 7.10 -15.26 16.52
CA ARG A 726 5.79 -14.64 16.28
C ARG A 726 5.07 -14.20 17.55
N LEU A 727 5.50 -14.70 18.71
CA LEU A 727 4.97 -14.37 20.02
C LEU A 727 5.84 -13.32 20.74
N ALA A 728 6.92 -12.85 20.10
CA ALA A 728 7.83 -11.91 20.70
C ALA A 728 7.19 -10.52 20.87
N PHE A 729 7.62 -9.79 21.90
CA PHE A 729 7.15 -8.45 22.19
C PHE A 729 8.13 -7.58 22.95
N THR A 730 7.93 -6.27 22.92
CA THR A 730 8.82 -5.32 23.61
C THR A 730 8.51 -5.24 25.12
N GLY A 731 9.39 -5.85 25.93
CA GLY A 731 9.24 -5.97 27.38
C GLY A 731 9.45 -4.69 28.18
N LEU A 732 9.59 -4.80 29.51
CA LEU A 732 9.82 -3.67 30.42
C LEU A 732 11.16 -2.97 30.18
N ALA A 733 12.18 -3.74 29.77
CA ALA A 733 13.50 -3.22 29.43
C ALA A 733 13.56 -2.45 28.09
N GLY A 734 12.47 -2.45 27.31
CA GLY A 734 12.42 -1.76 26.00
C GLY A 734 13.12 -2.52 24.86
N THR A 735 13.47 -3.78 25.09
CA THR A 735 13.95 -4.75 24.11
C THR A 735 12.87 -5.79 23.82
N ARG A 736 12.91 -6.38 22.62
CA ARG A 736 11.97 -7.42 22.23
C ARG A 736 12.40 -8.76 22.82
N VAL A 737 11.48 -9.51 23.42
CA VAL A 737 11.72 -10.77 24.12
C VAL A 737 10.65 -11.82 23.80
N VAL A 738 10.97 -13.08 24.06
CA VAL A 738 9.99 -14.16 24.22
C VAL A 738 10.11 -14.68 25.65
N GLU A 739 9.04 -14.55 26.44
CA GLU A 739 9.02 -15.00 27.83
C GLU A 739 8.22 -16.30 28.02
N PRO A 740 8.58 -17.14 29.01
CA PRO A 740 7.84 -18.36 29.30
C PRO A 740 6.46 -18.03 29.90
N GLY A 741 5.42 -18.71 29.45
CA GLY A 741 4.05 -18.37 29.79
C GLY A 741 3.04 -19.27 29.10
N GLU A 742 1.78 -19.20 29.53
CA GLU A 742 0.68 -19.81 28.78
C GLU A 742 0.34 -18.91 27.58
N ILE A 743 0.06 -19.50 26.43
CA ILE A 743 -0.43 -18.78 25.25
C ILE A 743 -1.69 -19.49 24.79
N LEU A 744 -2.80 -18.75 24.74
CA LEU A 744 -4.06 -19.27 24.23
C LEU A 744 -4.09 -19.07 22.71
N LEU A 745 -4.62 -20.06 22.02
CA LEU A 745 -4.76 -20.09 20.57
C LEU A 745 -6.24 -20.12 20.24
N GLU A 746 -6.68 -19.24 19.36
CA GLU A 746 -8.05 -19.19 18.86
C GLU A 746 -8.04 -19.25 17.34
N ALA A 747 -8.93 -20.02 16.72
CA ALA A 747 -9.05 -20.02 15.26
C ALA A 747 -10.51 -19.99 14.80
N GLY A 748 -10.73 -19.40 13.61
CA GLY A 748 -12.05 -19.25 13.03
C GLY A 748 -12.08 -18.35 11.79
N SER A 749 -13.22 -17.73 11.57
CA SER A 749 -13.55 -17.02 10.33
C SER A 749 -13.37 -15.50 10.42
N SER A 750 -13.15 -14.96 11.63
CA SER A 750 -12.84 -13.54 11.89
C SER A 750 -12.28 -13.35 13.30
N SER A 751 -11.88 -12.13 13.65
CA SER A 751 -11.32 -11.84 14.97
C SER A 751 -12.33 -11.94 16.12
N LEU A 752 -13.65 -11.96 15.85
CA LEU A 752 -14.68 -12.24 16.88
C LEU A 752 -15.46 -13.55 16.63
N ASP A 753 -15.18 -14.27 15.55
CA ASP A 753 -15.76 -15.59 15.26
C ASP A 753 -14.67 -16.66 15.31
N THR A 754 -14.37 -17.14 16.52
CA THR A 754 -13.30 -18.10 16.82
C THR A 754 -13.85 -19.31 17.59
N PRO A 755 -14.57 -20.23 16.91
CA PRO A 755 -15.28 -21.32 17.58
C PRO A 755 -14.36 -22.37 18.22
N VAL A 756 -13.09 -22.44 17.80
CA VAL A 756 -12.12 -23.40 18.32
C VAL A 756 -10.98 -22.74 19.08
N ARG A 757 -10.55 -23.42 20.15
CA ARG A 757 -9.52 -22.94 21.07
C ARG A 757 -8.54 -24.04 21.43
N GLY A 758 -7.31 -23.64 21.70
CA GLY A 758 -6.26 -24.48 22.27
C GLY A 758 -5.33 -23.65 23.12
N ALA A 759 -4.29 -24.28 23.65
CA ALA A 759 -3.25 -23.60 24.40
C ALA A 759 -1.92 -24.31 24.24
N ILE A 760 -0.85 -23.54 24.35
CA ILE A 760 0.50 -24.04 24.56
C ILE A 760 1.10 -23.33 25.78
N ARG A 761 2.20 -23.87 26.28
CA ARG A 761 3.01 -23.22 27.30
C ARG A 761 4.44 -23.07 26.82
N LEU A 762 4.89 -21.82 26.73
CA LEU A 762 6.29 -21.49 26.48
C LEU A 762 7.13 -21.84 27.72
N VAL A 763 8.24 -22.54 27.51
CA VAL A 763 9.14 -23.01 28.57
C VAL A 763 10.60 -22.62 28.29
N GLY A 764 11.39 -22.48 29.35
CA GLY A 764 12.78 -22.02 29.27
C GLY A 764 12.98 -20.72 30.04
N GLU A 765 14.14 -20.11 29.87
CA GLU A 765 14.42 -18.76 30.36
C GLU A 765 13.92 -17.72 29.34
N GLU A 766 13.62 -16.50 29.79
CA GLU A 766 13.30 -15.40 28.88
C GLU A 766 14.41 -15.24 27.83
N ARG A 767 14.02 -15.11 26.56
CA ARG A 767 14.95 -15.01 25.44
C ARG A 767 14.92 -13.62 24.82
N ASP A 768 16.10 -13.09 24.53
CA ASP A 768 16.26 -11.92 23.67
C ASP A 768 15.82 -12.22 22.23
N ALA A 769 14.92 -11.38 21.72
CA ALA A 769 14.37 -11.43 20.37
C ALA A 769 14.45 -10.05 19.68
N ALA A 770 15.49 -9.26 19.97
CA ALA A 770 15.67 -7.91 19.44
C ALA A 770 15.61 -7.82 17.91
N VAL A 771 16.06 -8.88 17.22
CA VAL A 771 15.88 -9.08 15.78
C VAL A 771 15.22 -10.45 15.59
N LEU A 772 14.09 -10.48 14.89
CA LEU A 772 13.40 -11.75 14.63
C LEU A 772 14.14 -12.55 13.56
N ARG A 773 14.16 -13.87 13.72
CA ARG A 773 14.73 -14.79 12.72
C ARG A 773 13.63 -15.33 11.80
N HIS A 774 12.40 -15.40 12.31
CA HIS A 774 11.25 -15.94 11.60
C HIS A 774 10.08 -14.94 11.63
N HIS A 775 9.75 -14.40 10.46
CA HIS A 775 8.64 -13.46 10.27
C HIS A 775 7.36 -14.12 9.77
N ALA A 776 7.49 -15.15 8.93
CA ALA A 776 6.37 -15.86 8.31
C ALA A 776 5.86 -17.02 9.18
N VAL A 777 4.60 -17.39 8.98
CA VAL A 777 4.02 -18.65 9.47
C VAL A 777 3.68 -19.50 8.25
N PRO A 778 4.57 -20.44 7.85
CA PRO A 778 4.27 -21.35 6.75
C PRO A 778 2.98 -22.11 6.98
N VAL A 779 2.20 -22.28 5.92
CA VAL A 779 0.91 -22.97 5.96
C VAL A 779 0.92 -24.15 5.00
N SER A 780 0.40 -25.29 5.44
CA SER A 780 0.06 -26.42 4.57
C SER A 780 -1.42 -26.74 4.65
N VAL A 781 -2.03 -27.11 3.52
CA VAL A 781 -3.45 -27.45 3.42
C VAL A 781 -3.58 -28.84 2.82
N GLU A 782 -4.25 -29.74 3.55
CA GLU A 782 -4.52 -31.12 3.12
C GLU A 782 -6.04 -31.28 2.92
N ARG A 783 -6.47 -31.59 1.70
CA ARG A 783 -7.90 -31.83 1.38
C ARG A 783 -8.25 -33.29 1.68
N GLU A 784 -9.45 -33.52 2.22
CA GLU A 784 -9.93 -34.86 2.63
C GLU A 784 -11.20 -35.29 1.90
#